data_AF-A0A7V5WEY8-F1
#
_entry.id   AF-A0A7V5WEY8-F1
#
_cell.length_a   1.000
_cell.length_b   1.000
_cell.length_c   1.000
_cell.angle_alpha   90.00
_cell.angle_beta   90.00
_cell.angle_gamma   90.00
#
_symmetry.space_group_name_H-M   'P 1'
#
loop_
_entity.id
_entity.type
_entity.pdbx_description
1 polymer ?
#
loop_
_entity_poly.entity_id
_entity_poly.type
_entity_poly.pdbx_seq_one_letter_code
_entity_poly.pdbx_strand_id
1 'polypeptide(L)'
;MSTDKRRDDSAPGCWQAILALALLLYLGVVPLGVTFLAERARSLVPAPGLLHAAALLITGGLLLTPAGVLLWLVHDRPAWRPLGSVAAAAALLTGYLLLDGLVRAAFLESTKPVLHGEGADAAAVRLALLLPYLWLAAGGAPRLVGLPAPRRRRAWLGLGRPDAALVLIALAIAALLTLPWPLTGALGDSITTLSILFQTLAAVLPNVLLLWGILFRLLTATFTRPWLAALTTISLAMLTASAAALPTADWQALADAVYLFPLAFLLTELRARGRTVYPLLPVAFLYRAMPLIFVDPRDALAQGIPEPEHILAHTVVLVTAALLGPVLWGGRWLWLSLRDRPSIPPAARLAAAGLAALILWALWGGGYLVFGEVGFANDGFLIIMEEQADLSDIAAIPDREERLQAAYDALVETAERTQPPIRAELNGLGVPYRPYYLINMIRVDGHRWLMPRFAKRPGVAQVLLNPNVREYPHRIPIPYTDGESPAEPLPPNLAAIHADEAWSLGVTGEGVVVAGQDTGYDWTHPALQPHYRGWDGITATHDYNWHDAWDDTAVPFDDDSHGTHTMGIVLGDDGLGHTIGVAPGARWMGCRNMRRGFGNPAAYTECMEFFLAPYPHGGDPFSDGDVRYAPHVINNSWGCPDFEGCRPDTLRPAVEALRAAGIMMVVSVGNDGPA
;
A
#
# COMPACT_ATOMS: atom_id res chain seq x y z
N MET A 1 76.25 20.44 -1.95
CA MET A 1 75.87 19.21 -1.21
C MET A 1 74.62 19.53 -0.41
N SER A 2 73.61 18.66 -0.51
CA SER A 2 72.33 18.67 0.20
C SER A 2 71.30 19.76 -0.13
N THR A 3 70.50 19.50 -1.18
CA THR A 3 69.13 20.02 -1.29
C THR A 3 68.17 18.92 -0.84
N ASP A 4 67.62 19.11 0.36
CA ASP A 4 66.60 18.27 0.97
C ASP A 4 65.28 18.42 0.20
N LYS A 5 65.01 17.50 -0.73
CA LYS A 5 63.70 17.33 -1.37
C LYS A 5 62.76 16.63 -0.38
N ARG A 6 62.05 17.40 0.44
CA ARG A 6 60.82 16.93 1.08
C ARG A 6 59.84 16.52 -0.02
N ARG A 7 59.59 15.21 -0.14
CA ARG A 7 58.45 14.69 -0.88
C ARG A 7 57.18 15.16 -0.18
N ASP A 8 56.35 15.86 -0.92
CA ASP A 8 55.00 16.25 -0.53
C ASP A 8 54.10 14.99 -0.65
N ASP A 9 54.03 14.21 0.43
CA ASP A 9 53.23 12.97 0.56
C ASP A 9 51.71 13.25 0.74
N SER A 10 51.18 14.27 0.06
CA SER A 10 49.80 14.75 0.25
C SER A 10 48.77 14.18 -0.75
N ALA A 11 49.20 13.32 -1.69
CA ALA A 11 48.27 12.58 -2.55
C ALA A 11 47.85 11.26 -1.88
N PRO A 12 46.54 10.99 -1.68
CA PRO A 12 46.09 9.70 -1.16
C PRO A 12 46.56 8.60 -2.12
N GLY A 13 47.40 7.69 -1.62
CA GLY A 13 47.90 6.57 -2.43
C GLY A 13 46.74 5.70 -2.91
N CYS A 14 46.84 5.12 -4.11
CA CYS A 14 45.81 4.25 -4.71
C CYS A 14 45.28 3.18 -3.72
N TRP A 15 46.11 2.72 -2.79
CA TRP A 15 45.76 1.75 -1.76
C TRP A 15 44.68 2.22 -0.78
N GLN A 16 44.65 3.51 -0.41
CA GLN A 16 43.61 4.04 0.48
C GLN A 16 42.24 4.03 -0.20
N ALA A 17 42.19 4.37 -1.50
CA ALA A 17 40.96 4.34 -2.27
C ALA A 17 40.44 2.91 -2.46
N ILE A 18 41.34 1.95 -2.71
CA ILE A 18 40.99 0.53 -2.84
C ILE A 18 40.44 -0.03 -1.52
N LEU A 19 41.06 0.28 -0.38
CA LEU A 19 40.55 -0.15 0.93
C LEU A 19 39.19 0.48 1.26
N ALA A 20 38.98 1.75 0.93
CA ALA A 20 37.69 2.42 1.12
C ALA A 20 36.59 1.78 0.25
N LEU A 21 36.90 1.49 -1.02
CA LEU A 21 35.97 0.82 -1.93
C LEU A 21 35.65 -0.60 -1.45
N ALA A 22 36.67 -1.36 -1.04
CA ALA A 22 36.50 -2.71 -0.49
C ALA A 22 35.59 -2.70 0.74
N LEU A 23 35.73 -1.71 1.64
CA LEU A 23 34.87 -1.59 2.82
C LEU A 23 33.41 -1.27 2.44
N LEU A 24 33.18 -0.39 1.46
CA LEU A 24 31.82 -0.07 0.99
C LEU A 24 31.15 -1.28 0.32
N LEU A 25 31.89 -2.03 -0.50
CA LEU A 25 31.41 -3.27 -1.10
C LEU A 25 31.08 -4.30 -0.02
N TYR A 26 31.98 -4.46 0.97
CA TYR A 26 31.77 -5.36 2.09
C TYR A 26 30.51 -5.00 2.89
N LEU A 27 30.25 -3.71 3.10
CA LEU A 27 29.06 -3.21 3.80
C LEU A 27 27.75 -3.56 3.07
N GLY A 28 27.78 -3.69 1.75
CA GLY A 28 26.62 -4.14 0.96
C GLY A 28 26.45 -5.65 0.90
N VAL A 29 27.56 -6.38 0.72
CA VAL A 29 27.51 -7.84 0.53
C VAL A 29 27.14 -8.58 1.81
N VAL A 30 27.64 -8.16 2.96
CA VAL A 30 27.46 -8.91 4.23
C VAL A 30 26.00 -8.98 4.67
N PRO A 31 25.22 -7.89 4.75
CA PRO A 31 23.81 -7.99 5.13
C PRO A 31 23.03 -8.95 4.21
N LEU A 32 23.24 -8.85 2.90
CA LEU A 32 22.55 -9.69 1.91
C LEU A 32 22.95 -11.15 2.02
N GLY A 33 24.26 -11.44 2.18
CA GLY A 33 24.75 -12.80 2.37
C GLY A 33 24.22 -13.45 3.65
N VAL A 34 24.16 -12.70 4.75
CA VAL A 34 23.60 -13.20 6.02
C VAL A 34 22.10 -13.44 5.89
N THR A 35 21.35 -12.51 5.28
CA THR A 35 19.91 -12.70 5.01
C THR A 35 19.64 -13.93 4.16
N PHE A 36 20.39 -14.14 3.07
CA PHE A 36 20.27 -15.31 2.20
C PHE A 36 20.52 -16.62 2.97
N LEU A 37 21.57 -16.65 3.79
CA LEU A 37 21.88 -17.83 4.61
C LEU A 37 20.80 -18.07 5.69
N ALA A 38 20.27 -17.01 6.30
CA ALA A 38 19.19 -17.12 7.26
C ALA A 38 17.93 -17.70 6.62
N GLU A 39 17.54 -17.22 5.44
CA GLU A 39 16.39 -17.74 4.68
C GLU A 39 16.54 -19.24 4.37
N ARG A 40 17.73 -19.67 3.92
CA ARG A 40 18.03 -21.09 3.69
C ARG A 40 17.98 -21.95 4.96
N ALA A 41 18.26 -21.36 6.11
CA ALA A 41 18.20 -22.04 7.41
C ALA A 41 16.80 -22.01 8.05
N ARG A 42 15.82 -21.30 7.46
CA ARG A 42 14.49 -21.10 8.05
C ARG A 42 13.74 -22.40 8.35
N SER A 43 13.88 -23.41 7.50
CA SER A 43 13.29 -24.74 7.71
C SER A 43 13.97 -25.57 8.81
N LEU A 44 15.18 -25.19 9.21
CA LEU A 44 15.99 -25.90 10.20
C LEU A 44 15.81 -25.35 11.63
N VAL A 45 15.19 -24.18 11.78
CA VAL A 45 15.05 -23.49 13.06
C VAL A 45 13.57 -23.32 13.40
N PRO A 46 13.07 -23.94 14.49
CA PRO A 46 11.64 -23.90 14.84
C PRO A 46 11.16 -22.52 15.33
N ALA A 47 12.07 -21.63 15.72
CA ALA A 47 11.76 -20.31 16.24
C ALA A 47 12.34 -19.20 15.33
N PRO A 48 11.53 -18.59 14.45
CA PRO A 48 11.97 -17.55 13.54
C PRO A 48 12.65 -16.37 14.25
N GLY A 49 12.19 -15.98 15.44
CA GLY A 49 12.77 -14.86 16.20
C GLY A 49 14.26 -15.06 16.56
N LEU A 50 14.67 -16.29 16.90
CA LEU A 50 16.07 -16.61 17.19
C LEU A 50 16.95 -16.48 15.95
N LEU A 51 16.42 -16.86 14.79
CA LEU A 51 17.11 -16.73 13.50
C LEU A 51 17.35 -15.26 13.14
N HIS A 52 16.34 -14.39 13.28
CA HIS A 52 16.50 -12.94 13.04
C HIS A 52 17.51 -12.32 14.01
N ALA A 53 17.49 -12.68 15.30
CA ALA A 53 18.44 -12.19 16.29
C ALA A 53 19.88 -12.66 15.97
N ALA A 54 20.07 -13.93 15.60
CA ALA A 54 21.36 -14.46 15.21
C ALA A 54 21.89 -13.77 13.94
N ALA A 55 21.03 -13.57 12.93
CA ALA A 55 21.39 -12.84 11.71
C ALA A 55 21.90 -11.43 12.03
N LEU A 56 21.19 -10.67 12.87
CA LEU A 56 21.60 -9.34 13.30
C LEU A 56 22.96 -9.35 14.03
N LEU A 57 23.18 -10.29 14.97
CA LEU A 57 24.44 -10.40 15.69
C LEU A 57 25.62 -10.75 14.78
N ILE A 58 25.43 -11.71 13.87
CA ILE A 58 26.44 -12.13 12.89
C ILE A 58 26.78 -10.96 11.95
N THR A 59 25.77 -10.30 11.37
CA THR A 59 25.98 -9.13 10.53
C THR A 59 26.74 -8.04 11.27
N GLY A 60 26.36 -7.75 12.52
CA GLY A 60 27.03 -6.76 13.35
C GLY A 60 28.51 -7.08 13.59
N GLY A 61 28.81 -8.32 13.98
CA GLY A 61 30.19 -8.77 14.19
C GLY A 61 31.04 -8.70 12.92
N LEU A 62 30.49 -9.16 11.79
CA LEU A 62 31.17 -9.14 10.51
C LEU A 62 31.44 -7.71 10.03
N LEU A 63 30.49 -6.78 10.17
CA LEU A 63 30.64 -5.39 9.70
C LEU A 63 31.51 -4.52 10.62
N LEU A 64 31.39 -4.66 11.94
CA LEU A 64 32.13 -3.83 12.89
C LEU A 64 33.62 -4.19 12.96
N THR A 65 33.97 -5.45 12.75
CA THR A 65 35.37 -5.92 12.83
C THR A 65 36.32 -5.22 11.84
N PRO A 66 36.09 -5.24 10.52
CA PRO A 66 36.97 -4.57 9.56
C PRO A 66 36.96 -3.05 9.71
N ALA A 67 35.81 -2.45 10.04
CA ALA A 67 35.73 -1.01 10.31
C ALA A 67 36.57 -0.62 11.54
N GLY A 68 36.50 -1.41 12.62
CA GLY A 68 37.28 -1.22 13.84
C GLY A 68 38.79 -1.39 13.60
N VAL A 69 39.20 -2.42 12.88
CA VAL A 69 40.61 -2.64 12.50
C VAL A 69 41.14 -1.46 11.69
N LEU A 70 40.39 -0.98 10.69
CA LEU A 70 40.80 0.18 9.90
C LEU A 70 40.90 1.45 10.75
N LEU A 71 39.95 1.70 11.65
CA LEU A 71 40.00 2.84 12.57
C LEU A 71 41.23 2.79 13.48
N TRP A 72 41.58 1.59 13.99
CA TRP A 72 42.78 1.39 14.80
C TRP A 72 44.07 1.65 13.98
N LEU A 73 44.16 1.10 12.77
CA LEU A 73 45.33 1.26 11.89
C LEU A 73 45.61 2.71 11.49
N VAL A 74 44.55 3.53 11.37
CA VAL A 74 44.66 4.92 10.90
C VAL A 74 44.62 5.96 12.03
N HIS A 75 44.44 5.53 13.29
CA HIS A 75 44.22 6.42 14.44
C HIS A 75 45.26 7.54 14.55
N ASP A 76 46.55 7.17 14.46
CA ASP A 76 47.69 8.09 14.58
C ASP A 76 48.23 8.58 13.22
N ARG A 77 47.47 8.42 12.14
CA ARG A 77 47.93 8.73 10.77
C ARG A 77 47.06 9.82 10.12
N PRO A 78 47.44 11.12 10.25
CA PRO A 78 46.68 12.22 9.67
C PRO A 78 46.44 12.11 8.16
N ALA A 79 47.41 11.56 7.42
CA ALA A 79 47.31 11.34 5.96
C ALA A 79 46.28 10.27 5.56
N TRP A 80 45.76 9.50 6.52
CA TRP A 80 44.80 8.42 6.32
C TRP A 80 43.38 8.77 6.82
N ARG A 81 43.16 10.03 7.24
CA ARG A 81 41.87 10.54 7.71
C ARG A 81 40.70 10.30 6.75
N PRO A 82 40.83 10.39 5.41
CA PRO A 82 39.74 10.03 4.49
C PRO A 82 39.31 8.57 4.67
N LEU A 83 40.25 7.62 4.68
CA LEU A 83 39.94 6.21 4.93
C LEU A 83 39.33 6.00 6.33
N GLY A 84 39.88 6.65 7.35
CA GLY A 84 39.32 6.63 8.71
C GLY A 84 37.89 7.14 8.77
N SER A 85 37.53 8.17 7.99
CA SER A 85 36.15 8.66 7.93
C SER A 85 35.19 7.72 7.23
N VAL A 86 35.65 6.98 6.21
CA VAL A 86 34.84 5.91 5.59
C VAL A 86 34.64 4.77 6.58
N ALA A 87 35.68 4.37 7.33
CA ALA A 87 35.58 3.34 8.36
C ALA A 87 34.66 3.75 9.53
N ALA A 88 34.77 4.99 10.00
CA ALA A 88 33.85 5.54 11.00
C ALA A 88 32.42 5.60 10.47
N ALA A 89 32.22 6.00 9.22
CA ALA A 89 30.89 6.03 8.60
C ALA A 89 30.28 4.63 8.49
N ALA A 90 31.05 3.63 8.08
CA ALA A 90 30.62 2.23 8.04
C ALA A 90 30.25 1.70 9.44
N ALA A 91 31.06 1.98 10.47
CA ALA A 91 30.75 1.58 11.84
C ALA A 91 29.46 2.23 12.38
N LEU A 92 29.30 3.54 12.14
CA LEU A 92 28.10 4.28 12.55
C LEU A 92 26.86 3.86 11.77
N LEU A 93 26.99 3.54 10.48
CA LEU A 93 25.89 2.99 9.70
C LEU A 93 25.51 1.59 10.17
N THR A 94 26.50 0.75 10.49
CA THR A 94 26.25 -0.59 11.04
C THR A 94 25.46 -0.53 12.34
N GLY A 95 25.87 0.31 13.30
CA GLY A 95 25.12 0.47 14.56
C GLY A 95 23.67 0.96 14.34
N TYR A 96 23.45 1.85 13.37
CA TYR A 96 22.12 2.30 12.97
C TYR A 96 21.29 1.14 12.39
N LEU A 97 21.85 0.37 11.45
CA LEU A 97 21.17 -0.74 10.78
C LEU A 97 20.81 -1.87 11.75
N LEU A 98 21.66 -2.15 12.75
CA LEU A 98 21.36 -3.13 13.79
C LEU A 98 20.19 -2.70 14.67
N LEU A 99 20.16 -1.43 15.10
CA LEU A 99 19.06 -0.91 15.91
C LEU A 99 17.74 -0.88 15.14
N ASP A 100 17.76 -0.44 13.88
CA ASP A 100 16.57 -0.46 13.02
C ASP A 100 16.12 -1.89 12.69
N GLY A 101 17.08 -2.78 12.42
CA GLY A 101 16.83 -4.21 12.19
C GLY A 101 16.24 -4.93 13.40
N LEU A 102 16.62 -4.54 14.63
CA LEU A 102 16.00 -5.04 15.87
C LEU A 102 14.53 -4.65 15.96
N VAL A 103 14.18 -3.41 15.57
CA VAL A 103 12.77 -2.98 15.54
C VAL A 103 12.00 -3.78 14.50
N ARG A 104 12.54 -3.93 13.28
CA ARG A 104 11.90 -4.77 12.23
C ARG A 104 11.71 -6.22 12.68
N ALA A 105 12.69 -6.80 13.39
CA ALA A 105 12.59 -8.16 13.91
C ALA A 105 11.55 -8.30 15.03
N ALA A 106 11.37 -7.27 15.86
CA ALA A 106 10.39 -7.26 16.95
C ALA A 106 8.96 -7.02 16.45
N PHE A 107 8.80 -6.30 15.34
CA PHE A 107 7.51 -5.91 14.77
C PHE A 107 7.39 -6.38 13.31
N LEU A 108 7.47 -7.70 13.07
CA LEU A 108 7.43 -8.26 11.72
C LEU A 108 6.14 -7.91 10.96
N GLU A 109 4.99 -7.88 11.64
CA GLU A 109 3.72 -7.49 11.02
C GLU A 109 3.74 -6.04 10.53
N SER A 110 4.45 -5.14 11.22
CA SER A 110 4.62 -3.74 10.80
C SER A 110 5.48 -3.54 9.55
N THR A 111 6.11 -4.60 9.04
CA THR A 111 6.86 -4.55 7.78
C THR A 111 6.00 -4.85 6.55
N LYS A 112 4.77 -5.32 6.74
CA LYS A 112 3.78 -5.46 5.68
C LYS A 112 3.19 -4.09 5.30
N PRO A 113 2.54 -3.95 4.14
CA PRO A 113 1.83 -2.73 3.79
C PRO A 113 0.89 -2.32 4.93
N VAL A 114 0.89 -1.04 5.28
CA VAL A 114 0.05 -0.52 6.37
C VAL A 114 -1.38 -0.42 5.85
N LEU A 115 -2.15 -1.49 6.01
CA LEU A 115 -3.53 -1.57 5.51
C LEU A 115 -4.50 -0.85 6.45
N HIS A 116 -4.27 -0.92 7.77
CA HIS A 116 -5.23 -0.45 8.77
C HIS A 116 -4.64 0.53 9.80
N GLY A 117 -3.46 1.09 9.53
CA GLY A 117 -2.77 2.03 10.43
C GLY A 117 -1.85 1.37 11.45
N GLU A 118 -1.62 0.07 11.33
CA GLU A 118 -0.65 -0.72 12.11
C GLU A 118 0.79 -0.20 11.92
N GLY A 119 1.66 -0.37 12.93
CA GLY A 119 3.08 0.00 12.87
C GLY A 119 3.45 1.36 13.47
N ALA A 120 2.49 2.14 13.98
CA ALA A 120 2.77 3.37 14.71
C ALA A 120 3.58 3.13 16.00
N ASP A 121 3.35 2.01 16.68
CA ASP A 121 4.14 1.53 17.82
C ASP A 121 5.59 1.23 17.43
N ALA A 122 5.80 0.48 16.34
CA ALA A 122 7.13 0.20 15.79
C ALA A 122 7.88 1.49 15.43
N ALA A 123 7.18 2.47 14.83
CA ALA A 123 7.74 3.79 14.53
C ALA A 123 8.13 4.60 15.78
N ALA A 124 7.32 4.53 16.84
CA ALA A 124 7.64 5.17 18.11
C ALA A 124 8.90 4.55 18.75
N VAL A 125 8.99 3.21 18.77
CA VAL A 125 10.17 2.48 19.26
C VAL A 125 11.42 2.80 18.41
N ARG A 126 11.27 2.85 17.08
CA ARG A 126 12.34 3.27 16.16
C ARG A 126 12.90 4.64 16.52
N LEU A 127 12.05 5.65 16.73
CA LEU A 127 12.49 6.98 17.13
C LEU A 127 13.15 6.97 18.51
N ALA A 128 12.58 6.23 19.48
CA ALA A 128 13.10 6.12 20.83
C ALA A 128 14.51 5.50 20.88
N LEU A 129 14.85 4.59 19.96
CA LEU A 129 16.18 3.98 19.87
C LEU A 129 17.15 4.80 19.02
N LEU A 130 16.72 5.26 17.85
CA LEU A 130 17.62 5.87 16.87
C LEU A 130 17.98 7.33 17.23
N LEU A 131 17.08 8.13 17.81
CA LEU A 131 17.41 9.51 18.15
C LEU A 131 18.52 9.61 19.23
N PRO A 132 18.49 8.84 20.34
CA PRO A 132 19.61 8.79 21.29
C PRO A 132 20.91 8.28 20.64
N TYR A 133 20.83 7.25 19.80
CA TYR A 133 21.99 6.75 19.06
C TYR A 133 22.64 7.85 18.21
N LEU A 134 21.83 8.61 17.45
CA LEU A 134 22.32 9.71 16.63
C LEU A 134 22.92 10.85 17.47
N TRP A 135 22.35 11.12 18.64
CA TRP A 135 22.91 12.11 19.57
C TRP A 135 24.27 11.71 20.13
N LEU A 136 24.50 10.41 20.36
CA LEU A 136 25.81 9.85 20.74
C LEU A 136 26.78 9.88 19.55
N ALA A 137 26.33 9.41 18.39
CA ALA A 137 27.11 9.40 17.14
C ALA A 137 27.60 10.81 16.77
N ALA A 138 26.74 11.84 16.88
CA ALA A 138 27.12 13.23 16.59
C ALA A 138 28.23 13.76 17.51
N GLY A 139 28.39 13.21 18.72
CA GLY A 139 29.50 13.53 19.63
C GLY A 139 30.75 12.68 19.39
N GLY A 140 30.57 11.40 19.02
CA GLY A 140 31.64 10.42 18.85
C GLY A 140 32.33 10.44 17.49
N ALA A 141 31.56 10.64 16.40
CA ALA A 141 32.05 10.59 15.02
C ALA A 141 33.34 11.39 14.76
N PRO A 142 33.47 12.68 15.16
CA PRO A 142 34.73 13.41 14.98
C PRO A 142 35.91 12.79 15.74
N ARG A 143 35.67 12.24 16.93
CA ARG A 143 36.72 11.69 17.78
C ARG A 143 37.33 10.42 17.18
N LEU A 144 36.51 9.62 16.49
CA LEU A 144 36.96 8.39 15.81
C LEU A 144 38.04 8.64 14.75
N VAL A 145 38.12 9.86 14.21
CA VAL A 145 39.05 10.25 13.14
C VAL A 145 40.03 11.36 13.55
N GLY A 146 40.13 11.63 14.85
CA GLY A 146 41.03 12.66 15.39
C GLY A 146 40.65 14.09 15.00
N LEU A 147 39.37 14.36 14.72
CA LEU A 147 38.85 15.72 14.55
C LEU A 147 38.50 16.34 15.91
N PRO A 148 38.58 17.67 16.06
CA PRO A 148 38.23 18.34 17.30
C PRO A 148 36.81 18.01 17.76
N ALA A 149 36.65 17.79 19.06
CA ALA A 149 35.33 17.55 19.64
C ALA A 149 34.38 18.73 19.36
N PRO A 150 33.11 18.46 19.07
CA PRO A 150 32.15 19.52 18.78
C PRO A 150 31.88 20.39 20.00
N ARG A 151 31.98 21.71 19.82
CA ARG A 151 31.45 22.68 20.80
C ARG A 151 29.94 22.51 21.04
N ARG A 152 29.18 22.08 20.01
CA ARG A 152 27.74 21.80 20.09
C ARG A 152 27.38 20.60 19.20
N ARG A 153 26.84 19.52 19.79
CA ARG A 153 26.42 18.31 19.04
C ARG A 153 25.37 18.60 17.97
N ARG A 154 24.46 19.55 18.21
CA ARG A 154 23.46 20.04 17.23
C ARG A 154 24.08 20.48 15.91
N ALA A 155 25.30 21.02 15.94
CA ALA A 155 25.99 21.38 14.70
C ALA A 155 26.30 20.13 13.86
N TRP A 156 26.77 19.05 14.48
CA TRP A 156 27.09 17.79 13.79
C TRP A 156 25.86 17.05 13.28
N LEU A 157 24.69 17.27 13.88
CA LEU A 157 23.41 16.81 13.33
C LEU A 157 22.90 17.70 12.18
N GLY A 158 23.57 18.80 11.87
CA GLY A 158 23.09 19.77 10.87
C GLY A 158 21.88 20.60 11.34
N LEU A 159 21.64 20.69 12.64
CA LEU A 159 20.51 21.41 13.25
C LEU A 159 20.85 22.87 13.57
N GLY A 160 21.52 23.56 12.64
CA GLY A 160 21.87 24.98 12.74
C GLY A 160 20.70 25.92 12.42
N ARG A 161 20.98 27.21 12.15
CA ARG A 161 19.97 28.10 11.55
C ARG A 161 19.83 27.78 10.06
N PRO A 162 18.62 27.48 9.54
CA PRO A 162 18.43 27.19 8.13
C PRO A 162 18.57 28.44 7.26
N ASP A 163 18.96 28.25 6.00
CA ASP A 163 18.78 29.27 4.95
C ASP A 163 17.33 29.20 4.46
N ALA A 164 16.54 30.22 4.75
CA ALA A 164 15.13 30.26 4.41
C ALA A 164 14.88 30.14 2.90
N ALA A 165 15.73 30.72 2.05
CA ALA A 165 15.58 30.61 0.60
C ALA A 165 15.79 29.16 0.14
N LEU A 166 16.74 28.43 0.74
CA LEU A 166 16.98 27.03 0.41
C LEU A 166 15.86 26.11 0.91
N VAL A 167 15.26 26.40 2.06
CA VAL A 167 14.06 25.68 2.54
C VAL A 167 12.88 25.89 1.59
N LEU A 168 12.67 27.11 1.09
CA LEU A 168 11.62 27.39 0.10
C LEU A 168 11.88 26.70 -1.23
N ILE A 169 13.13 26.68 -1.71
CA ILE A 169 13.51 25.89 -2.90
C ILE A 169 13.23 24.40 -2.68
N ALA A 170 13.51 23.86 -1.50
CA ALA A 170 13.20 22.47 -1.19
C ALA A 170 11.69 22.19 -1.17
N LEU A 171 10.88 23.12 -0.65
CA LEU A 171 9.42 23.01 -0.70
C LEU A 171 8.88 23.07 -2.13
N ALA A 172 9.47 23.93 -2.97
CA ALA A 172 9.17 24.01 -4.40
C ALA A 172 9.49 22.69 -5.12
N ILE A 173 10.67 22.12 -4.86
CA ILE A 173 11.09 20.81 -5.38
C ILE A 173 10.15 19.71 -4.91
N ALA A 174 9.76 19.71 -3.64
CA ALA A 174 8.85 18.70 -3.11
C ALA A 174 7.49 18.74 -3.82
N ALA A 175 6.89 19.93 -3.99
CA ALA A 175 5.64 20.10 -4.73
C ALA A 175 5.72 19.54 -6.16
N LEU A 176 6.81 19.85 -6.87
CA LEU A 176 7.03 19.37 -8.23
C LEU A 176 7.18 17.85 -8.29
N LEU A 177 7.98 17.27 -7.39
CA LEU A 177 8.18 15.82 -7.31
C LEU A 177 6.89 15.08 -7.01
N THR A 178 5.99 15.67 -6.24
CA THR A 178 4.79 15.00 -5.74
C THR A 178 3.52 15.39 -6.47
N LEU A 179 3.64 16.15 -7.56
CA LEU A 179 2.51 16.59 -8.37
C LEU A 179 1.67 15.44 -8.97
N PRO A 180 2.24 14.30 -9.37
CA PRO A 180 1.44 13.21 -9.95
C PRO A 180 0.44 12.57 -8.97
N TRP A 181 0.78 12.48 -7.69
CA TRP A 181 -0.02 11.77 -6.68
C TRP A 181 -1.45 12.27 -6.49
N PRO A 182 -1.69 13.58 -6.27
CA PRO A 182 -3.06 14.09 -6.17
C PRO A 182 -3.88 13.97 -7.46
N LEU A 183 -3.24 13.71 -8.62
CA LEU A 183 -3.90 13.62 -9.92
C LEU A 183 -4.24 12.16 -10.31
N THR A 184 -3.66 11.18 -9.61
CA THR A 184 -3.73 9.76 -9.97
C THR A 184 -4.18 8.87 -8.82
N GLY A 185 -4.22 9.40 -7.61
CA GLY A 185 -4.64 8.66 -6.42
C GLY A 185 -5.60 9.46 -5.56
N ALA A 186 -5.98 8.85 -4.44
CA ALA A 186 -6.89 9.44 -3.46
C ALA A 186 -6.41 9.14 -2.03
N LEU A 187 -6.76 10.01 -1.09
CA LEU A 187 -6.46 9.75 0.31
C LEU A 187 -7.36 8.63 0.83
N GLY A 188 -6.74 7.65 1.50
CA GLY A 188 -7.46 6.58 2.18
C GLY A 188 -8.06 7.03 3.50
N ASP A 189 -8.10 6.13 4.48
CA ASP A 189 -8.58 6.49 5.81
C ASP A 189 -7.65 7.49 6.52
N SER A 190 -8.25 8.52 7.12
CA SER A 190 -7.55 9.62 7.78
C SER A 190 -6.64 9.21 8.94
N ILE A 191 -7.04 8.23 9.75
CA ILE A 191 -6.23 7.70 10.86
C ILE A 191 -5.09 6.85 10.29
N THR A 192 -5.33 6.12 9.19
CA THR A 192 -4.31 5.30 8.52
C THR A 192 -3.30 6.24 7.87
N THR A 193 -3.76 7.29 7.19
CA THR A 193 -2.91 8.36 6.65
C THR A 193 -2.05 8.98 7.74
N LEU A 194 -2.62 9.34 8.90
CA LEU A 194 -1.85 9.90 10.01
C LEU A 194 -0.77 8.93 10.51
N SER A 195 -1.11 7.65 10.64
CA SER A 195 -0.16 6.60 11.01
C SER A 195 0.97 6.48 9.98
N ILE A 196 0.65 6.43 8.68
CA ILE A 196 1.63 6.37 7.59
C ILE A 196 2.56 7.59 7.61
N LEU A 197 2.02 8.79 7.83
CA LEU A 197 2.82 10.01 7.94
C LEU A 197 3.78 9.95 9.13
N PHE A 198 3.32 9.47 10.29
CA PHE A 198 4.17 9.30 11.47
C PHE A 198 5.27 8.25 11.22
N GLN A 199 4.92 7.10 10.65
CA GLN A 199 5.86 6.04 10.31
C GLN A 199 6.91 6.50 9.29
N THR A 200 6.48 7.24 8.27
CA THR A 200 7.37 7.85 7.27
C THR A 200 8.33 8.82 7.94
N LEU A 201 7.84 9.68 8.84
CA LEU A 201 8.69 10.61 9.59
C LEU A 201 9.72 9.85 10.45
N ALA A 202 9.28 8.79 11.12
CA ALA A 202 10.12 7.93 11.95
C ALA A 202 11.21 7.20 11.15
N ALA A 203 10.98 6.91 9.87
CA ALA A 203 11.97 6.35 8.96
C ALA A 203 12.91 7.44 8.39
N VAL A 204 12.36 8.55 7.92
CA VAL A 204 13.09 9.60 7.19
C VAL A 204 13.97 10.44 8.11
N LEU A 205 13.46 10.86 9.27
CA LEU A 205 14.19 11.79 10.15
C LEU A 205 15.52 11.21 10.65
N PRO A 206 15.57 9.99 11.24
CA PRO A 206 16.83 9.41 11.68
C PRO A 206 17.82 9.17 10.54
N ASN A 207 17.31 8.70 9.39
CA ASN A 207 18.10 8.46 8.19
C ASN A 207 18.76 9.75 7.67
N VAL A 208 17.99 10.85 7.59
CA VAL A 208 18.51 12.14 7.14
C VAL A 208 19.57 12.70 8.09
N LEU A 209 19.33 12.58 9.40
CA LEU A 209 20.28 13.01 10.43
C LEU A 209 21.58 12.21 10.39
N LEU A 210 21.51 10.90 10.17
CA LEU A 210 22.70 10.07 10.01
C LEU A 210 23.47 10.45 8.76
N LEU A 211 22.87 10.27 7.58
CA LEU A 211 23.55 10.33 6.29
C LEU A 211 24.03 11.75 5.96
N TRP A 212 23.13 12.73 6.00
CA TRP A 212 23.45 14.11 5.60
C TRP A 212 23.76 15.05 6.77
N GLY A 213 23.36 14.69 7.99
CA GLY A 213 23.79 15.39 9.20
C GLY A 213 25.22 15.01 9.57
N ILE A 214 25.42 13.77 10.01
CA ILE A 214 26.66 13.28 10.61
C ILE A 214 27.67 12.83 9.54
N LEU A 215 27.31 11.88 8.69
CA LEU A 215 28.26 11.19 7.80
C LEU A 215 28.76 12.12 6.69
N PHE A 216 27.88 12.83 5.99
CA PHE A 216 28.26 13.82 4.98
C PHE A 216 29.19 14.89 5.57
N ARG A 217 28.92 15.35 6.79
CA ARG A 217 29.77 16.33 7.47
C ARG A 217 31.13 15.75 7.85
N LEU A 218 31.17 14.51 8.32
CA LEU A 218 32.41 13.80 8.63
C LEU A 218 33.28 13.66 7.37
N LEU A 219 32.69 13.19 6.27
CA LEU A 219 33.36 12.97 4.99
C LEU A 219 33.83 14.30 4.36
N THR A 220 32.99 15.34 4.36
CA THR A 220 33.39 16.66 3.82
C THR A 220 34.46 17.36 4.66
N ALA A 221 34.63 16.99 5.93
CA ALA A 221 35.71 17.51 6.78
C ALA A 221 37.06 16.82 6.55
N THR A 222 37.08 15.63 5.95
CA THR A 222 38.30 14.83 5.76
C THR A 222 38.73 14.71 4.30
N PHE A 223 37.79 14.66 3.35
CA PHE A 223 38.10 14.53 1.93
C PHE A 223 38.58 15.86 1.32
N THR A 224 39.65 15.80 0.53
CA THR A 224 40.16 16.95 -0.22
C THR A 224 39.26 17.33 -1.40
N ARG A 225 38.60 16.33 -2.00
CA ARG A 225 37.68 16.50 -3.13
C ARG A 225 36.23 16.36 -2.63
N PRO A 226 35.44 17.44 -2.58
CA PRO A 226 34.08 17.39 -2.06
C PRO A 226 33.15 16.41 -2.80
N TRP A 227 33.38 16.19 -4.09
CA TRP A 227 32.59 15.25 -4.89
C TRP A 227 32.76 13.80 -4.44
N LEU A 228 33.94 13.42 -3.89
CA LEU A 228 34.15 12.09 -3.33
C LEU A 228 33.33 11.90 -2.05
N ALA A 229 33.27 12.90 -1.18
CA ALA A 229 32.42 12.86 0.01
C ALA A 229 30.92 12.74 -0.36
N ALA A 230 30.49 13.46 -1.40
CA ALA A 230 29.14 13.35 -1.94
C ALA A 230 28.85 11.95 -2.49
N LEU A 231 29.74 11.41 -3.33
CA LEU A 231 29.61 10.07 -3.89
C LEU A 231 29.54 8.99 -2.80
N THR A 232 30.45 9.05 -1.82
CA THR A 232 30.45 8.12 -0.68
C THR A 232 29.16 8.22 0.13
N THR A 233 28.62 9.43 0.34
CA THR A 233 27.34 9.60 1.05
C THR A 233 26.18 8.98 0.29
N ILE A 234 26.13 9.17 -1.04
CA ILE A 234 25.11 8.56 -1.92
C ILE A 234 25.23 7.03 -1.88
N SER A 235 26.43 6.48 -1.97
CA SER A 235 26.65 5.03 -1.83
C SER A 235 26.18 4.50 -0.48
N LEU A 236 26.49 5.19 0.62
CA LEU A 236 26.01 4.82 1.95
C LEU A 236 24.47 4.89 2.06
N ALA A 237 23.83 5.86 1.40
CA ALA A 237 22.37 5.95 1.34
C ALA A 237 21.76 4.75 0.62
N MET A 238 22.32 4.36 -0.54
CA MET A 238 21.89 3.17 -1.28
C MET A 238 22.08 1.90 -0.45
N LEU A 239 23.22 1.75 0.21
CA LEU A 239 23.51 0.62 1.10
C LEU A 239 22.52 0.55 2.28
N THR A 240 22.11 1.70 2.80
CA THR A 240 21.10 1.77 3.88
C THR A 240 19.74 1.25 3.39
N ALA A 241 19.36 1.59 2.15
CA ALA A 241 18.13 1.10 1.54
C ALA A 241 18.20 -0.42 1.30
N SER A 242 19.27 -0.93 0.68
CA SER A 242 19.46 -2.37 0.46
C SER A 242 19.50 -3.19 1.75
N ALA A 243 20.01 -2.62 2.84
CA ALA A 243 20.06 -3.27 4.14
C ALA A 243 18.67 -3.41 4.81
N ALA A 244 17.60 -2.87 4.23
CA ALA A 244 16.24 -3.14 4.69
C ALA A 244 15.85 -4.63 4.52
N ALA A 245 16.50 -5.36 3.61
CA ALA A 245 16.39 -6.82 3.50
C ALA A 245 16.79 -7.57 4.79
N LEU A 246 17.54 -6.93 5.69
CA LEU A 246 17.92 -7.50 6.98
C LEU A 246 16.92 -7.07 8.09
N PRO A 247 16.42 -7.98 8.93
CA PRO A 247 16.59 -9.44 8.88
C PRO A 247 15.44 -10.17 8.16
N THR A 248 14.49 -9.42 7.59
CA THR A 248 13.18 -9.93 7.16
C THR A 248 13.16 -10.60 5.78
N ALA A 249 14.29 -10.65 5.07
CA ALA A 249 14.40 -11.15 3.69
C ALA A 249 13.52 -10.39 2.69
N ASP A 250 13.34 -9.09 2.93
CA ASP A 250 12.69 -8.19 1.97
C ASP A 250 13.64 -7.88 0.80
N TRP A 251 13.65 -8.77 -0.20
CA TRP A 251 14.50 -8.64 -1.37
C TRP A 251 14.10 -7.46 -2.28
N GLN A 252 12.88 -6.94 -2.16
CA GLN A 252 12.42 -5.76 -2.89
C GLN A 252 13.24 -4.52 -2.53
N ALA A 253 13.79 -4.47 -1.32
CA ALA A 253 14.71 -3.42 -0.86
C ALA A 253 15.93 -3.19 -1.79
N LEU A 254 16.33 -4.21 -2.56
CA LEU A 254 17.39 -4.08 -3.56
C LEU A 254 16.97 -3.22 -4.75
N ALA A 255 15.76 -3.44 -5.26
CA ALA A 255 15.19 -2.62 -6.32
C ALA A 255 14.97 -1.19 -5.82
N ASP A 256 14.45 -1.02 -4.60
CA ASP A 256 14.25 0.28 -3.96
C ASP A 256 15.55 1.08 -3.87
N ALA A 257 16.68 0.43 -3.57
CA ALA A 257 17.98 1.12 -3.51
C ALA A 257 18.39 1.75 -4.85
N VAL A 258 18.03 1.13 -5.98
CA VAL A 258 18.25 1.69 -7.33
C VAL A 258 17.32 2.87 -7.56
N TYR A 259 16.03 2.73 -7.23
CA TYR A 259 15.04 3.80 -7.38
C TYR A 259 15.29 5.01 -6.47
N LEU A 260 15.98 4.82 -5.34
CA LEU A 260 16.34 5.90 -4.41
C LEU A 260 17.63 6.65 -4.81
N PHE A 261 18.39 6.18 -5.80
CA PHE A 261 19.63 6.87 -6.22
C PHE A 261 19.40 8.32 -6.66
N PRO A 262 18.42 8.63 -7.55
CA PRO A 262 18.10 10.00 -7.93
C PRO A 262 17.76 10.90 -6.74
N LEU A 263 16.99 10.38 -5.78
CA LEU A 263 16.66 11.10 -4.55
C LEU A 263 17.92 11.36 -3.71
N ALA A 264 18.76 10.35 -3.50
CA ALA A 264 19.99 10.48 -2.72
C ALA A 264 20.93 11.52 -3.35
N PHE A 265 21.03 11.57 -4.68
CA PHE A 265 21.78 12.60 -5.40
C PHE A 265 21.19 14.00 -5.13
N LEU A 266 19.87 14.16 -5.31
CA LEU A 266 19.17 15.42 -5.09
C LEU A 266 19.33 15.94 -3.66
N LEU A 267 19.14 15.08 -2.65
CA LEU A 267 19.33 15.43 -1.24
C LEU A 267 20.79 15.82 -0.94
N THR A 268 21.75 15.16 -1.56
CA THR A 268 23.18 15.48 -1.42
C THR A 268 23.52 16.84 -2.04
N GLU A 269 22.92 17.18 -3.19
CA GLU A 269 23.10 18.50 -3.80
C GLU A 269 22.46 19.62 -2.98
N LEU A 270 21.23 19.41 -2.45
CA LEU A 270 20.61 20.33 -1.49
C LEU A 270 21.48 20.51 -0.24
N ARG A 271 22.03 19.40 0.26
CA ARG A 271 22.92 19.43 1.41
C ARG A 271 24.23 20.17 1.13
N ALA A 272 24.77 20.09 -0.08
CA ALA A 272 25.98 20.79 -0.49
C ALA A 272 25.80 22.31 -0.63
N ARG A 273 24.56 22.77 -0.85
CA ARG A 273 24.18 24.20 -0.92
C ARG A 273 23.97 24.83 0.45
N GLY A 274 23.52 24.04 1.42
CA GLY A 274 23.20 24.48 2.77
C GLY A 274 24.21 24.03 3.83
N ARG A 275 24.04 24.54 5.05
CA ARG A 275 24.79 24.04 6.24
C ARG A 275 23.96 23.09 7.10
N THR A 276 22.68 22.96 6.81
CA THR A 276 21.70 22.28 7.66
C THR A 276 20.94 21.20 6.93
N VAL A 277 20.30 20.29 7.68
CA VAL A 277 19.47 19.22 7.13
C VAL A 277 18.02 19.64 6.83
N TYR A 278 17.55 20.79 7.34
CA TYR A 278 16.14 21.21 7.18
C TYR A 278 15.60 21.21 5.73
N PRO A 279 16.35 21.67 4.70
CA PRO A 279 15.86 21.60 3.32
C PRO A 279 15.69 20.17 2.79
N LEU A 280 16.33 19.17 3.41
CA LEU A 280 16.24 17.80 2.94
C LEU A 280 14.95 17.13 3.41
N LEU A 281 14.47 17.51 4.60
CA LEU A 281 13.33 16.87 5.26
C LEU A 281 12.05 16.92 4.44
N PRO A 282 11.56 18.07 3.92
CA PRO A 282 10.31 18.07 3.15
C PRO A 282 10.43 17.25 1.85
N VAL A 283 11.59 17.29 1.19
CA VAL A 283 11.82 16.51 -0.05
C VAL A 283 11.83 15.01 0.26
N ALA A 284 12.63 14.57 1.23
CA ALA A 284 12.75 13.16 1.60
C ALA A 284 11.43 12.62 2.19
N PHE A 285 10.74 13.43 3.00
CA PHE A 285 9.48 13.05 3.62
C PHE A 285 8.37 12.92 2.59
N LEU A 286 8.13 13.95 1.78
CA LEU A 286 7.03 13.94 0.82
C LEU A 286 7.26 12.96 -0.33
N TYR A 287 8.52 12.78 -0.79
CA TYR A 287 8.86 11.75 -1.77
C TYR A 287 8.42 10.35 -1.31
N ARG A 288 8.57 10.05 -0.01
CA ARG A 288 8.21 8.74 0.55
C ARG A 288 6.76 8.65 1.02
N ALA A 289 6.20 9.74 1.57
CA ALA A 289 4.85 9.75 2.13
C ALA A 289 3.76 9.75 1.05
N MET A 290 3.92 10.55 -0.01
CA MET A 290 2.85 10.78 -0.97
C MET A 290 2.35 9.52 -1.69
N PRO A 291 3.22 8.63 -2.25
CA PRO A 291 2.72 7.38 -2.82
C PRO A 291 1.96 6.54 -1.78
N LEU A 292 2.46 6.45 -0.54
CA LEU A 292 1.83 5.63 0.51
C LEU A 292 0.43 6.12 0.93
N ILE A 293 0.17 7.43 0.86
CA ILE A 293 -1.12 7.99 1.28
C ILE A 293 -2.11 8.16 0.12
N PHE A 294 -1.63 8.21 -1.13
CA PHE A 294 -2.48 8.39 -2.32
C PHE A 294 -2.76 7.07 -3.07
N VAL A 295 -1.88 6.08 -2.95
CA VAL A 295 -2.06 4.76 -3.56
C VAL A 295 -2.63 3.79 -2.53
N ASP A 296 -3.63 3.02 -2.92
CA ASP A 296 -4.11 1.92 -2.12
C ASP A 296 -3.10 0.75 -2.19
N PRO A 297 -2.48 0.37 -1.07
CA PRO A 297 -1.56 -0.77 -1.06
C PRO A 297 -2.20 -2.10 -1.49
N ARG A 298 -3.54 -2.22 -1.44
CA ARG A 298 -4.25 -3.43 -1.84
C ARG A 298 -4.23 -3.67 -3.35
N ASP A 299 -4.10 -2.62 -4.16
CA ASP A 299 -4.07 -2.71 -5.64
C ASP A 299 -3.01 -3.70 -6.12
N ALA A 300 -1.77 -3.52 -5.65
CA ALA A 300 -0.67 -4.40 -6.00
C ALA A 300 -0.78 -5.80 -5.34
N LEU A 301 -1.48 -5.92 -4.21
CA LEU A 301 -1.67 -7.19 -3.52
C LEU A 301 -2.68 -8.09 -4.25
N ALA A 302 -3.78 -7.52 -4.73
CA ALA A 302 -4.85 -8.28 -5.38
C ALA A 302 -4.54 -8.58 -6.85
N GLN A 303 -4.04 -7.60 -7.61
CA GLN A 303 -3.82 -7.75 -9.06
C GLN A 303 -2.42 -8.29 -9.40
N GLY A 304 -1.51 -8.37 -8.43
CA GLY A 304 -0.10 -8.74 -8.64
C GLY A 304 0.75 -7.69 -9.37
N ILE A 305 0.12 -6.64 -9.90
CA ILE A 305 0.74 -5.45 -10.49
C ILE A 305 0.05 -4.19 -9.95
N PRO A 306 0.77 -3.08 -9.74
CA PRO A 306 0.13 -1.80 -9.43
C PRO A 306 -0.67 -1.27 -10.62
N GLU A 307 -1.65 -0.40 -10.34
CA GLU A 307 -2.44 0.28 -11.37
C GLU A 307 -1.53 1.05 -12.36
N PRO A 308 -1.83 1.03 -13.68
CA PRO A 308 -0.97 1.65 -14.69
C PRO A 308 -0.70 3.14 -14.45
N GLU A 309 -1.70 3.91 -14.01
CA GLU A 309 -1.53 5.32 -13.65
C GLU A 309 -0.53 5.53 -12.51
N HIS A 310 -0.46 4.62 -11.54
CA HIS A 310 0.50 4.73 -10.44
C HIS A 310 1.90 4.31 -10.87
N ILE A 311 2.03 3.34 -11.77
CA ILE A 311 3.33 3.03 -12.39
C ILE A 311 3.86 4.25 -13.14
N LEU A 312 3.00 4.94 -13.90
CA LEU A 312 3.34 6.18 -14.58
C LEU A 312 3.73 7.28 -13.59
N ALA A 313 2.95 7.48 -12.53
CA ALA A 313 3.24 8.47 -11.48
C ALA A 313 4.61 8.22 -10.82
N HIS A 314 4.92 6.97 -10.44
CA HIS A 314 6.24 6.58 -9.91
C HIS A 314 7.36 6.90 -10.91
N THR A 315 7.14 6.58 -12.19
CA THR A 315 8.12 6.85 -13.25
C THR A 315 8.39 8.35 -13.41
N VAL A 316 7.34 9.18 -13.42
CA VAL A 316 7.45 10.65 -13.50
C VAL A 316 8.20 11.20 -12.29
N VAL A 317 7.91 10.73 -11.08
CA VAL A 317 8.61 11.13 -9.85
C VAL A 317 10.10 10.79 -9.94
N LEU A 318 10.43 9.57 -10.38
CA LEU A 318 11.80 9.10 -10.53
C LEU A 318 12.59 9.93 -11.56
N VAL A 319 12.01 10.15 -12.75
CA VAL A 319 12.62 10.94 -13.82
C VAL A 319 12.81 12.39 -13.36
N THR A 320 11.81 12.96 -12.68
CA THR A 320 11.90 14.33 -12.14
C THR A 320 13.03 14.45 -11.13
N ALA A 321 13.17 13.51 -10.18
CA ALA A 321 14.30 13.48 -9.25
C ALA A 321 15.65 13.33 -9.97
N ALA A 322 15.70 12.48 -11.02
CA ALA A 322 16.89 12.22 -11.81
C ALA A 322 17.33 13.43 -12.66
N LEU A 323 16.41 14.34 -13.00
CA LEU A 323 16.70 15.58 -13.71
C LEU A 323 17.05 16.72 -12.74
N LEU A 324 16.30 16.90 -11.66
CA LEU A 324 16.47 18.02 -10.73
C LEU A 324 17.84 18.02 -10.06
N GLY A 325 18.34 16.84 -9.65
CA GLY A 325 19.66 16.71 -9.05
C GLY A 325 20.77 17.27 -9.96
N PRO A 326 20.97 16.72 -11.17
CA PRO A 326 21.94 17.20 -12.16
C PRO A 326 21.74 18.65 -12.58
N VAL A 327 20.50 19.13 -12.75
CA VAL A 327 20.21 20.54 -13.07
C VAL A 327 20.69 21.47 -11.96
N LEU A 328 20.39 21.14 -10.70
CA LEU A 328 20.89 21.90 -9.56
C LEU A 328 22.42 21.83 -9.48
N TRP A 329 23.00 20.65 -9.64
CA TRP A 329 24.46 20.49 -9.62
C TRP A 329 25.15 21.32 -10.72
N GLY A 330 24.67 21.22 -11.96
CA GLY A 330 25.17 21.97 -13.11
C GLY A 330 25.00 23.48 -12.96
N GLY A 331 23.85 23.92 -12.41
CA GLY A 331 23.62 25.33 -12.10
C GLY A 331 24.56 25.87 -11.03
N ARG A 332 24.85 25.08 -9.98
CA ARG A 332 25.85 25.45 -8.95
C ARG A 332 27.26 25.49 -9.56
N TRP A 333 27.62 24.50 -10.36
CA TRP A 333 28.91 24.45 -11.04
C TRP A 333 29.09 25.65 -11.97
N LEU A 334 28.11 25.96 -12.81
CA LEU A 334 28.13 27.11 -13.72
C LEU A 334 28.27 28.42 -12.93
N TRP A 335 27.47 28.60 -11.87
CA TRP A 335 27.54 29.78 -10.99
C TRP A 335 28.93 29.97 -10.38
N LEU A 336 29.58 28.87 -9.98
CA LEU A 336 30.94 28.89 -9.43
C LEU A 336 32.00 29.14 -10.52
N SER A 337 31.73 28.81 -11.77
CA SER A 337 32.65 29.02 -12.90
C SER A 337 32.66 30.45 -13.45
N LEU A 338 31.62 31.25 -13.17
CA LEU A 338 31.56 32.66 -13.60
C LEU A 338 32.57 33.52 -12.82
N ARG A 339 33.35 34.35 -13.53
CA ARG A 339 34.33 35.30 -12.96
C ARG A 339 33.63 36.49 -12.28
N ASP A 340 32.71 37.14 -12.98
CA ASP A 340 31.93 38.29 -12.48
C ASP A 340 30.56 37.83 -12.02
N ARG A 341 30.51 37.21 -10.84
CA ARG A 341 29.27 36.65 -10.29
C ARG A 341 28.33 37.78 -9.88
N PRO A 342 27.14 37.93 -10.48
CA PRO A 342 26.20 38.93 -10.02
C PRO A 342 25.78 38.62 -8.57
N SER A 343 25.95 39.58 -7.66
CA SER A 343 25.52 39.39 -6.27
C SER A 343 24.00 39.53 -6.20
N ILE A 344 23.28 38.41 -6.13
CA ILE A 344 21.83 38.45 -5.92
C ILE A 344 21.57 38.78 -4.44
N PRO A 345 20.87 39.89 -4.14
CA PRO A 345 20.54 40.25 -2.77
C PRO A 345 19.81 39.10 -2.05
N PRO A 346 20.10 38.83 -0.76
CA PRO A 346 19.42 37.77 -0.02
C PRO A 346 17.88 37.89 -0.07
N ALA A 347 17.35 39.12 -0.01
CA ALA A 347 15.92 39.39 -0.13
C ALA A 347 15.34 38.97 -1.49
N ALA A 348 16.06 39.25 -2.58
CA ALA A 348 15.63 38.84 -3.93
C ALA A 348 15.65 37.32 -4.10
N ARG A 349 16.68 36.63 -3.58
CA ARG A 349 16.72 35.15 -3.58
C ARG A 349 15.58 34.55 -2.77
N LEU A 350 15.29 35.11 -1.60
CA LEU A 350 14.19 34.68 -0.75
C LEU A 350 12.84 34.89 -1.45
N ALA A 351 12.62 36.06 -2.04
CA ALA A 351 11.39 36.38 -2.78
C ALA A 351 11.20 35.45 -3.99
N ALA A 352 12.24 35.22 -4.78
CA ALA A 352 12.17 34.30 -5.92
C ALA A 352 11.89 32.85 -5.49
N ALA A 353 12.55 32.37 -4.42
CA ALA A 353 12.30 31.04 -3.87
C ALA A 353 10.88 30.91 -3.30
N GLY A 354 10.39 31.96 -2.61
CA GLY A 354 9.03 32.01 -2.08
C GLY A 354 7.98 32.02 -3.18
N LEU A 355 8.19 32.79 -4.24
CA LEU A 355 7.30 32.83 -5.39
C LEU A 355 7.26 31.47 -6.11
N ALA A 356 8.42 30.83 -6.32
CA ALA A 356 8.48 29.50 -6.93
C ALA A 356 7.75 28.44 -6.08
N ALA A 357 7.97 28.44 -4.77
CA ALA A 357 7.27 27.54 -3.86
C ALA A 357 5.75 27.78 -3.88
N LEU A 358 5.33 29.05 -3.83
CA LEU A 358 3.91 29.43 -3.87
C LEU A 358 3.25 28.97 -5.17
N ILE A 359 3.87 29.24 -6.32
CA ILE A 359 3.32 28.85 -7.63
C ILE A 359 3.19 27.33 -7.73
N LEU A 360 4.22 26.57 -7.37
CA LEU A 360 4.18 25.12 -7.48
C LEU A 360 3.18 24.48 -6.51
N TRP A 361 3.04 25.00 -5.29
CA TRP A 361 2.01 24.53 -4.36
C TRP A 361 0.60 24.98 -4.77
N ALA A 362 0.45 26.14 -5.41
CA ALA A 362 -0.82 26.55 -5.99
C ALA A 362 -1.22 25.67 -7.18
N LEU A 363 -0.26 25.28 -8.03
CA LEU A 363 -0.48 24.30 -9.11
C LEU A 363 -0.80 22.91 -8.55
N TRP A 364 -0.10 22.49 -7.49
CA TRP A 364 -0.37 21.23 -6.81
C TRP A 364 -1.78 21.20 -6.20
N GLY A 365 -2.13 22.21 -5.41
CA GLY A 365 -3.44 22.31 -4.77
C GLY A 365 -4.57 22.54 -5.77
N GLY A 366 -4.36 23.40 -6.76
CA GLY A 366 -5.32 23.61 -7.85
C GLY A 366 -5.53 22.35 -8.68
N GLY A 367 -4.46 21.61 -8.97
CA GLY A 367 -4.54 20.32 -9.64
C GLY A 367 -5.35 19.31 -8.84
N TYR A 368 -5.09 19.19 -7.53
CA TYR A 368 -5.86 18.31 -6.65
C TYR A 368 -7.34 18.67 -6.59
N LEU A 369 -7.67 19.95 -6.48
CA LEU A 369 -9.06 20.41 -6.38
C LEU A 369 -9.85 20.32 -7.69
N VAL A 370 -9.18 20.32 -8.85
CA VAL A 370 -9.82 20.33 -10.17
C VAL A 370 -9.83 18.96 -10.82
N PHE A 371 -8.79 18.16 -10.63
CA PHE A 371 -8.57 16.87 -11.31
C PHE A 371 -8.39 15.69 -10.35
N GLY A 372 -8.35 15.92 -9.04
CA GLY A 372 -8.14 14.89 -8.03
C GLY A 372 -9.41 14.51 -7.29
N GLU A 373 -9.34 13.43 -6.51
CA GLU A 373 -10.40 13.00 -5.60
C GLU A 373 -10.23 13.66 -4.22
N VAL A 374 -11.05 14.68 -3.96
CA VAL A 374 -10.94 15.51 -2.75
C VAL A 374 -11.65 14.85 -1.57
N GLY A 375 -10.89 14.57 -0.51
CA GLY A 375 -11.42 14.00 0.73
C GLY A 375 -10.69 12.72 1.13
N PHE A 376 -11.14 12.11 2.22
CA PHE A 376 -10.62 10.83 2.71
C PHE A 376 -11.67 9.74 2.45
N ALA A 377 -11.24 8.64 1.85
CA ALA A 377 -11.99 7.39 1.82
C ALA A 377 -11.85 6.70 3.18
N ASN A 378 -12.54 7.22 4.20
CA ASN A 378 -12.47 6.69 5.56
C ASN A 378 -13.09 5.29 5.65
N ASP A 379 -12.47 4.42 6.43
CA ASP A 379 -12.99 3.08 6.67
C ASP A 379 -14.18 3.14 7.64
N GLY A 380 -15.09 2.18 7.44
CA GLY A 380 -16.19 1.90 8.34
C GLY A 380 -15.90 0.76 9.31
N PHE A 381 -16.95 0.28 9.95
CA PHE A 381 -16.91 -0.91 10.79
C PHE A 381 -18.26 -1.60 10.84
N LEU A 382 -18.25 -2.89 11.17
CA LEU A 382 -19.43 -3.69 11.42
C LEU A 382 -19.63 -3.88 12.91
N ILE A 383 -20.86 -3.73 13.36
CA ILE A 383 -21.31 -4.12 14.70
C ILE A 383 -22.10 -5.41 14.53
N ILE A 384 -21.52 -6.54 14.91
CA ILE A 384 -22.18 -7.85 14.82
C ILE A 384 -22.88 -8.12 16.14
N MET A 385 -24.18 -8.40 16.06
CA MET A 385 -25.02 -8.63 17.22
C MET A 385 -24.75 -10.01 17.83
N GLU A 386 -24.89 -10.11 19.16
CA GLU A 386 -24.66 -11.37 19.89
C GLU A 386 -25.68 -12.44 19.52
N GLU A 387 -26.92 -12.04 19.31
CA GLU A 387 -28.00 -12.94 18.92
C GLU A 387 -28.09 -13.02 17.39
N GLN A 388 -28.06 -14.22 16.83
CA GLN A 388 -28.34 -14.52 15.42
C GLN A 388 -29.62 -15.35 15.33
N ALA A 389 -30.31 -15.32 14.19
CA ALA A 389 -31.56 -16.06 14.02
C ALA A 389 -31.31 -17.58 14.03
N ASP A 390 -32.21 -18.34 14.65
CA ASP A 390 -32.19 -19.81 14.59
C ASP A 390 -33.02 -20.30 13.40
N LEU A 391 -32.37 -21.02 12.49
CA LEU A 391 -32.97 -21.51 11.24
C LEU A 391 -32.98 -23.04 11.17
N SER A 392 -32.72 -23.76 12.28
CA SER A 392 -32.55 -25.22 12.28
C SER A 392 -33.74 -25.98 11.69
N ASP A 393 -34.95 -25.48 11.94
CA ASP A 393 -36.19 -26.17 11.61
C ASP A 393 -36.72 -25.79 10.21
N ILE A 394 -36.20 -24.71 9.62
CA ILE A 394 -36.67 -24.16 8.35
C ILE A 394 -36.26 -25.04 7.17
N ALA A 395 -35.11 -25.70 7.26
CA ALA A 395 -34.62 -26.60 6.21
C ALA A 395 -35.55 -27.82 5.97
N ALA A 396 -36.46 -28.12 6.91
CA ALA A 396 -37.44 -29.20 6.78
C ALA A 396 -38.67 -28.83 5.94
N ILE A 397 -38.89 -27.53 5.65
CA ILE A 397 -40.03 -27.05 4.86
C ILE A 397 -39.84 -27.48 3.38
N PRO A 398 -40.73 -28.31 2.80
CA PRO A 398 -40.55 -28.82 1.43
C PRO A 398 -40.77 -27.77 0.34
N ASP A 399 -41.77 -26.90 0.53
CA ASP A 399 -42.06 -25.83 -0.43
C ASP A 399 -40.95 -24.78 -0.40
N ARG A 400 -40.45 -24.39 -1.58
CA ARG A 400 -39.31 -23.47 -1.67
C ARG A 400 -39.69 -22.06 -1.23
N GLU A 401 -40.85 -21.57 -1.65
CA GLU A 401 -41.27 -20.20 -1.37
C GLU A 401 -41.62 -20.04 0.11
N GLU A 402 -42.35 -20.99 0.68
CA GLU A 402 -42.66 -21.04 2.13
C GLU A 402 -41.39 -21.09 2.98
N ARG A 403 -40.40 -21.89 2.56
CA ARG A 403 -39.10 -22.00 3.24
C ARG A 403 -38.30 -20.71 3.19
N LEU A 404 -38.24 -20.05 2.01
CA LEU A 404 -37.57 -18.77 1.87
C LEU A 404 -38.24 -17.70 2.73
N GLN A 405 -39.58 -17.64 2.71
CA GLN A 405 -40.34 -16.69 3.51
C GLN A 405 -40.10 -16.90 5.01
N ALA A 406 -40.14 -18.14 5.49
CA ALA A 406 -39.86 -18.46 6.89
C ALA A 406 -38.44 -18.04 7.30
N ALA A 407 -37.44 -18.24 6.43
CA ALA A 407 -36.07 -17.79 6.68
C ALA A 407 -35.98 -16.25 6.76
N TYR A 408 -36.58 -15.56 5.80
CA TYR A 408 -36.63 -14.10 5.77
C TYR A 408 -37.29 -13.53 7.03
N ASP A 409 -38.48 -14.02 7.39
CA ASP A 409 -39.25 -13.56 8.56
C ASP A 409 -38.45 -13.73 9.86
N ALA A 410 -37.83 -14.90 10.07
CA ALA A 410 -37.05 -15.18 11.27
C ALA A 410 -35.81 -14.27 11.41
N LEU A 411 -35.13 -13.99 10.29
CA LEU A 411 -33.98 -13.10 10.24
C LEU A 411 -34.38 -11.65 10.53
N VAL A 412 -35.44 -11.16 9.87
CA VAL A 412 -35.98 -9.81 10.06
C VAL A 412 -36.46 -9.60 11.50
N GLU A 413 -37.25 -10.54 12.05
CA GLU A 413 -37.74 -10.47 13.43
C GLU A 413 -36.59 -10.36 14.44
N THR A 414 -35.54 -11.18 14.25
CA THR A 414 -34.36 -11.16 15.12
C THR A 414 -33.65 -9.80 15.06
N ALA A 415 -33.45 -9.25 13.86
CA ALA A 415 -32.80 -7.96 13.67
C ALA A 415 -33.64 -6.81 14.26
N GLU A 416 -34.94 -6.76 13.99
CA GLU A 416 -35.85 -5.73 14.53
C GLU A 416 -35.93 -5.75 16.06
N ARG A 417 -35.84 -6.93 16.67
CA ARG A 417 -35.87 -7.07 18.12
C ARG A 417 -34.56 -6.63 18.80
N THR A 418 -33.41 -6.87 18.17
CA THR A 418 -32.10 -6.78 18.83
C THR A 418 -31.32 -5.50 18.49
N GLN A 419 -31.49 -4.94 17.28
CA GLN A 419 -30.76 -3.77 16.81
C GLN A 419 -31.21 -2.39 17.34
N PRO A 420 -32.48 -2.15 17.76
CA PRO A 420 -32.94 -0.80 18.11
C PRO A 420 -32.08 -0.04 19.13
N PRO A 421 -31.53 -0.65 20.20
CA PRO A 421 -30.68 0.06 21.14
C PRO A 421 -29.40 0.63 20.51
N ILE A 422 -28.81 -0.08 19.55
CA ILE A 422 -27.60 0.37 18.84
C ILE A 422 -27.97 1.43 17.81
N ARG A 423 -29.05 1.21 17.05
CA ARG A 423 -29.58 2.15 16.05
C ARG A 423 -29.94 3.51 16.68
N ALA A 424 -30.58 3.50 17.85
CA ALA A 424 -30.91 4.72 18.60
C ALA A 424 -29.65 5.49 19.04
N GLU A 425 -28.60 4.78 19.43
CA GLU A 425 -27.33 5.41 19.80
C GLU A 425 -26.63 6.02 18.57
N LEU A 426 -26.58 5.32 17.45
CA LEU A 426 -26.02 5.83 16.19
C LEU A 426 -26.79 7.06 15.68
N ASN A 427 -28.13 7.02 15.74
CA ASN A 427 -28.99 8.18 15.46
C ASN A 427 -28.66 9.37 16.36
N GLY A 428 -28.46 9.13 17.66
CA GLY A 428 -28.08 10.17 18.62
C GLY A 428 -26.69 10.77 18.38
N LEU A 429 -25.81 10.03 17.70
CA LEU A 429 -24.50 10.51 17.27
C LEU A 429 -24.52 11.18 15.88
N GLY A 430 -25.62 11.08 15.14
CA GLY A 430 -25.71 11.58 13.76
C GLY A 430 -24.82 10.82 12.78
N VAL A 431 -24.56 9.54 13.05
CA VAL A 431 -23.67 8.69 12.26
C VAL A 431 -24.50 7.84 11.30
N PRO A 432 -24.25 7.90 9.97
CA PRO A 432 -24.96 7.06 9.01
C PRO A 432 -24.60 5.58 9.20
N TYR A 433 -25.60 4.72 9.04
CA TYR A 433 -25.45 3.28 9.16
C TYR A 433 -26.47 2.55 8.29
N ARG A 434 -26.18 1.28 7.95
CA ARG A 434 -27.12 0.35 7.32
C ARG A 434 -27.32 -0.87 8.22
N PRO A 435 -28.57 -1.20 8.63
CA PRO A 435 -28.86 -2.47 9.30
C PRO A 435 -28.88 -3.63 8.30
N TYR A 436 -28.57 -4.83 8.77
CA TYR A 436 -28.65 -6.09 8.01
C TYR A 436 -29.45 -7.10 8.83
N TYR A 437 -30.26 -7.92 8.19
CA TYR A 437 -30.94 -9.05 8.83
C TYR A 437 -30.27 -10.39 8.52
N LEU A 438 -29.64 -10.55 7.35
CA LEU A 438 -29.08 -11.85 6.93
C LEU A 438 -27.97 -12.32 7.87
N ILE A 439 -27.03 -11.43 8.15
CA ILE A 439 -26.21 -11.50 9.35
C ILE A 439 -26.79 -10.42 10.24
N ASN A 440 -27.17 -10.75 11.47
CA ASN A 440 -27.71 -9.75 12.38
C ASN A 440 -26.58 -8.81 12.79
N MET A 441 -26.43 -7.72 12.05
CA MET A 441 -25.33 -6.76 12.15
C MET A 441 -25.73 -5.37 11.64
N ILE A 442 -24.89 -4.38 11.95
CA ILE A 442 -25.06 -3.00 11.50
C ILE A 442 -23.73 -2.52 10.91
N ARG A 443 -23.74 -2.01 9.68
CA ARG A 443 -22.60 -1.31 9.05
C ARG A 443 -22.61 0.16 9.43
N VAL A 444 -21.46 0.69 9.81
CA VAL A 444 -21.22 2.11 10.05
C VAL A 444 -20.12 2.61 9.13
N ASP A 445 -20.37 3.66 8.36
CA ASP A 445 -19.45 4.13 7.32
C ASP A 445 -18.52 5.25 7.80
N GLY A 446 -17.25 5.24 7.40
CA GLY A 446 -16.29 6.35 7.58
C GLY A 446 -15.91 6.75 9.01
N HIS A 447 -16.50 6.13 10.04
CA HIS A 447 -16.34 6.52 11.44
C HIS A 447 -15.56 5.48 12.26
N ARG A 448 -14.54 4.81 11.70
CA ARG A 448 -13.80 3.74 12.40
C ARG A 448 -13.26 4.09 13.80
N TRP A 449 -13.03 5.37 14.10
CA TRP A 449 -12.66 5.82 15.44
C TRP A 449 -13.71 5.54 16.53
N LEU A 450 -14.96 5.26 16.14
CA LEU A 450 -16.05 4.86 17.04
C LEU A 450 -16.04 3.37 17.39
N MET A 451 -15.24 2.53 16.74
CA MET A 451 -15.19 1.08 17.02
C MET A 451 -15.05 0.75 18.53
N PRO A 452 -14.13 1.38 19.30
CA PRO A 452 -13.96 1.06 20.72
C PRO A 452 -15.20 1.35 21.58
N ARG A 453 -16.09 2.24 21.11
CA ARG A 453 -17.33 2.60 21.80
C ARG A 453 -18.33 1.44 21.80
N PHE A 454 -18.47 0.76 20.67
CA PHE A 454 -19.42 -0.33 20.49
C PHE A 454 -18.86 -1.70 20.88
N ALA A 455 -17.53 -1.86 20.90
CA ALA A 455 -16.86 -3.12 21.23
C ALA A 455 -17.17 -3.68 22.63
N LYS A 456 -17.70 -2.88 23.55
CA LYS A 456 -18.06 -3.28 24.92
C LYS A 456 -19.55 -3.09 25.23
N ARG A 457 -20.37 -2.89 24.19
CA ARG A 457 -21.79 -2.62 24.34
C ARG A 457 -22.56 -3.94 24.58
N PRO A 458 -23.49 -4.01 25.55
CA PRO A 458 -24.32 -5.20 25.72
C PRO A 458 -25.10 -5.53 24.43
N GLY A 459 -25.18 -6.81 24.09
CA GLY A 459 -25.83 -7.30 22.85
C GLY A 459 -24.95 -7.23 21.60
N VAL A 460 -23.70 -6.76 21.70
CA VAL A 460 -22.72 -6.77 20.60
C VAL A 460 -21.73 -7.90 20.84
N ALA A 461 -21.65 -8.86 19.91
CA ALA A 461 -20.66 -9.94 19.95
C ALA A 461 -19.27 -9.43 19.56
N GLN A 462 -19.19 -8.68 18.46
CA GLN A 462 -17.92 -8.20 17.94
C GLN A 462 -18.08 -6.92 17.11
N VAL A 463 -16.99 -6.15 17.05
CA VAL A 463 -16.85 -5.03 16.14
C VAL A 463 -15.69 -5.32 15.20
N LEU A 464 -15.99 -5.38 13.90
CA LEU A 464 -15.01 -5.69 12.85
C LEU A 464 -14.75 -4.46 11.99
N LEU A 465 -13.54 -4.32 11.48
CA LEU A 465 -13.24 -3.27 10.51
C LEU A 465 -13.99 -3.55 9.21
N ASN A 466 -14.53 -2.52 8.57
CA ASN A 466 -15.10 -2.61 7.23
C ASN A 466 -14.36 -1.61 6.33
N PRO A 467 -13.24 -2.02 5.71
CA PRO A 467 -12.44 -1.17 4.85
C PRO A 467 -13.25 -0.58 3.71
N ASN A 468 -13.01 0.69 3.42
CA ASN A 468 -13.57 1.34 2.24
C ASN A 468 -12.63 1.15 1.04
N VAL A 469 -13.07 1.40 -0.20
CA VAL A 469 -12.23 1.35 -1.40
C VAL A 469 -11.94 2.78 -1.86
N ARG A 470 -10.68 3.05 -2.21
CA ARG A 470 -10.32 4.36 -2.76
C ARG A 470 -10.80 4.45 -4.20
N GLU A 471 -11.52 5.51 -4.50
CA GLU A 471 -11.83 5.90 -5.87
C GLU A 471 -10.68 6.73 -6.43
N TYR A 472 -10.34 6.48 -7.69
CA TYR A 472 -9.31 7.25 -8.37
C TYR A 472 -9.95 8.13 -9.42
N PRO A 473 -9.47 9.38 -9.59
CA PRO A 473 -10.10 10.35 -10.49
C PRO A 473 -10.04 9.88 -11.94
N HIS A 474 -8.97 9.15 -12.29
CA HIS A 474 -8.71 8.64 -13.62
C HIS A 474 -8.07 7.27 -13.50
N ARG A 475 -8.71 6.25 -14.07
CA ARG A 475 -8.13 4.92 -14.26
C ARG A 475 -7.78 4.72 -15.73
N ILE A 476 -6.61 4.14 -15.98
CA ILE A 476 -6.22 3.72 -17.32
C ILE A 476 -6.67 2.27 -17.49
N PRO A 477 -7.69 1.99 -18.33
CA PRO A 477 -8.12 0.61 -18.56
C PRO A 477 -6.98 -0.19 -19.17
N ILE A 478 -6.77 -1.42 -18.69
CA ILE A 478 -5.86 -2.37 -19.32
C ILE A 478 -6.61 -2.92 -20.55
N PRO A 479 -6.14 -2.66 -21.79
CA PRO A 479 -6.82 -3.18 -22.96
C PRO A 479 -6.71 -4.70 -22.95
N TYR A 480 -7.86 -5.38 -22.96
CA TYR A 480 -7.90 -6.78 -23.36
C TYR A 480 -7.42 -6.85 -24.80
N THR A 481 -6.32 -7.56 -25.05
CA THR A 481 -5.95 -7.90 -26.42
C THR A 481 -7.05 -8.81 -26.94
N ASP A 482 -7.84 -8.33 -27.90
CA ASP A 482 -8.74 -9.16 -28.68
C ASP A 482 -7.92 -10.29 -29.28
N GLY A 483 -7.97 -11.46 -28.66
CA GLY A 483 -7.46 -12.66 -29.28
C GLY A 483 -8.35 -12.91 -30.49
N GLU A 484 -7.84 -12.69 -31.69
CA GLU A 484 -8.45 -13.14 -32.96
C GLU A 484 -8.46 -14.68 -33.03
N SER A 485 -8.90 -15.37 -31.99
CA SER A 485 -9.24 -16.79 -32.11
C SER A 485 -10.60 -16.84 -32.82
N PRO A 486 -10.70 -17.52 -33.97
CA PRO A 486 -12.01 -17.75 -34.57
C PRO A 486 -12.90 -18.40 -33.54
N ALA A 487 -14.11 -17.87 -33.35
CA ALA A 487 -15.09 -18.44 -32.42
C ALA A 487 -15.32 -19.91 -32.83
N GLU A 488 -14.81 -20.84 -32.02
CA GLU A 488 -15.15 -22.26 -32.20
C GLU A 488 -16.62 -22.43 -31.79
N PRO A 489 -17.43 -23.19 -32.56
CA PRO A 489 -18.83 -23.44 -32.20
C PRO A 489 -19.01 -24.07 -30.81
N LEU A 490 -18.00 -24.79 -30.32
CA LEU A 490 -17.94 -25.33 -28.95
C LEU A 490 -16.54 -25.07 -28.36
N PRO A 491 -16.42 -24.17 -27.37
CA PRO A 491 -15.15 -23.93 -26.67
C PRO A 491 -14.56 -25.19 -26.02
N PRO A 492 -13.23 -25.40 -26.07
CA PRO A 492 -12.58 -26.60 -25.51
C PRO A 492 -12.87 -26.87 -24.03
N ASN A 493 -13.05 -25.82 -23.23
CA ASN A 493 -13.40 -25.92 -21.82
C ASN A 493 -14.81 -26.50 -21.60
N LEU A 494 -15.77 -26.21 -22.49
CA LEU A 494 -17.13 -26.77 -22.42
C LEU A 494 -17.15 -28.23 -22.87
N ALA A 495 -16.40 -28.56 -23.92
CA ALA A 495 -16.22 -29.95 -24.37
C ALA A 495 -15.58 -30.81 -23.27
N ALA A 496 -14.58 -30.29 -22.55
CA ALA A 496 -13.89 -31.01 -21.49
C ALA A 496 -14.78 -31.41 -20.30
N ILE A 497 -15.90 -30.70 -20.09
CA ILE A 497 -16.89 -30.99 -19.04
C ILE A 497 -18.16 -31.65 -19.60
N HIS A 498 -18.17 -32.04 -20.88
CA HIS A 498 -19.31 -32.67 -21.55
C HIS A 498 -20.60 -31.82 -21.51
N ALA A 499 -20.48 -30.49 -21.62
CA ALA A 499 -21.64 -29.59 -21.60
C ALA A 499 -22.56 -29.83 -22.82
N ASP A 500 -21.97 -30.10 -23.99
CA ASP A 500 -22.67 -30.43 -25.22
C ASP A 500 -23.51 -31.72 -25.11
N GLU A 501 -22.99 -32.73 -24.41
CA GLU A 501 -23.75 -33.95 -24.12
C GLU A 501 -24.95 -33.65 -23.22
N ALA A 502 -24.80 -32.80 -22.19
CA ALA A 502 -25.93 -32.37 -21.35
C ALA A 502 -26.99 -31.59 -22.12
N TRP A 503 -26.59 -30.69 -23.02
CA TRP A 503 -27.51 -29.96 -23.89
C TRP A 503 -28.26 -30.89 -24.83
N SER A 504 -27.61 -31.95 -25.34
CA SER A 504 -28.25 -32.97 -26.18
C SER A 504 -29.36 -33.75 -25.45
N LEU A 505 -29.29 -33.81 -24.12
CA LEU A 505 -30.31 -34.39 -23.24
C LEU A 505 -31.40 -33.37 -22.85
N GLY A 506 -31.34 -32.13 -23.36
CA GLY A 506 -32.26 -31.05 -23.02
C GLY A 506 -31.94 -30.35 -21.69
N VAL A 507 -30.76 -30.59 -21.11
CA VAL A 507 -30.35 -29.96 -19.85
C VAL A 507 -29.54 -28.71 -20.14
N THR A 508 -30.21 -27.57 -20.21
CA THR A 508 -29.59 -26.26 -20.53
C THR A 508 -29.66 -25.26 -19.38
N GLY A 509 -30.31 -25.61 -18.26
CA GLY A 509 -30.57 -24.70 -17.15
C GLY A 509 -31.92 -23.98 -17.22
N GLU A 510 -32.83 -24.38 -18.10
CA GLU A 510 -34.18 -23.82 -18.18
C GLU A 510 -34.89 -23.81 -16.81
N GLY A 511 -35.53 -22.70 -16.49
CA GLY A 511 -36.22 -22.47 -15.21
C GLY A 511 -35.30 -22.15 -14.03
N VAL A 512 -33.97 -22.23 -14.21
CA VAL A 512 -32.99 -21.86 -13.18
C VAL A 512 -32.61 -20.39 -13.31
N VAL A 513 -32.50 -19.72 -12.17
CA VAL A 513 -31.96 -18.36 -12.05
C VAL A 513 -30.64 -18.46 -11.31
N VAL A 514 -29.57 -18.00 -11.95
CA VAL A 514 -28.23 -17.89 -11.35
C VAL A 514 -27.98 -16.44 -10.98
N ALA A 515 -27.70 -16.20 -9.71
CA ALA A 515 -27.23 -14.91 -9.22
C ALA A 515 -25.71 -14.85 -9.29
N GLY A 516 -25.19 -13.73 -9.75
CA GLY A 516 -23.78 -13.39 -9.64
C GLY A 516 -23.61 -12.23 -8.68
N GLN A 517 -22.68 -12.36 -7.73
CA GLN A 517 -22.18 -11.22 -6.96
C GLN A 517 -20.70 -11.04 -7.22
N ASP A 518 -20.31 -9.92 -7.83
CA ASP A 518 -18.94 -9.72 -8.34
C ASP A 518 -18.69 -8.21 -8.57
N THR A 519 -17.77 -7.85 -9.46
CA THR A 519 -17.42 -6.46 -9.87
C THR A 519 -18.53 -5.74 -10.63
N GLY A 520 -19.60 -6.45 -10.95
CA GLY A 520 -20.74 -5.98 -11.73
C GLY A 520 -20.90 -6.74 -13.04
N TYR A 521 -21.77 -6.28 -13.92
CA TYR A 521 -22.06 -6.97 -15.19
C TYR A 521 -22.38 -5.98 -16.30
N ASP A 522 -21.73 -6.12 -17.45
CA ASP A 522 -22.21 -5.54 -18.71
C ASP A 522 -23.47 -6.29 -19.15
N TRP A 523 -24.61 -5.85 -18.65
CA TRP A 523 -25.89 -6.48 -18.96
C TRP A 523 -26.30 -6.31 -20.42
N THR A 524 -25.68 -5.38 -21.15
CA THR A 524 -25.94 -5.17 -22.58
C THR A 524 -25.07 -6.04 -23.48
N HIS A 525 -24.12 -6.79 -22.90
CA HIS A 525 -23.28 -7.70 -23.64
C HIS A 525 -24.14 -8.70 -24.43
N PRO A 526 -23.92 -8.89 -25.75
CA PRO A 526 -24.79 -9.72 -26.59
C PRO A 526 -24.98 -11.16 -26.08
N ALA A 527 -23.95 -11.73 -25.44
CA ALA A 527 -24.02 -13.06 -24.86
C ALA A 527 -24.76 -13.13 -23.50
N LEU A 528 -25.07 -12.00 -22.86
CA LEU A 528 -25.68 -11.94 -21.53
C LEU A 528 -27.09 -11.33 -21.54
N GLN A 529 -27.32 -10.29 -22.35
CA GLN A 529 -28.59 -9.56 -22.36
C GLN A 529 -29.82 -10.46 -22.57
N PRO A 530 -29.84 -11.42 -23.53
CA PRO A 530 -31.00 -12.29 -23.75
C PRO A 530 -31.36 -13.15 -22.54
N HIS A 531 -30.41 -13.35 -21.63
CA HIS A 531 -30.53 -14.20 -20.45
C HIS A 531 -30.75 -13.40 -19.17
N TYR A 532 -30.70 -12.07 -19.21
CA TYR A 532 -30.97 -11.25 -18.04
C TYR A 532 -32.43 -11.42 -17.62
N ARG A 533 -32.69 -11.78 -16.36
CA ARG A 533 -34.05 -12.06 -15.87
C ARG A 533 -34.97 -10.85 -16.00
N GLY A 534 -34.41 -9.64 -15.88
CA GLY A 534 -35.12 -8.39 -16.04
C GLY A 534 -35.41 -7.98 -17.49
N TRP A 535 -34.93 -8.73 -18.49
CA TRP A 535 -35.11 -8.42 -19.91
C TRP A 535 -36.31 -9.15 -20.52
N ASP A 536 -37.24 -8.41 -21.11
CA ASP A 536 -38.44 -8.97 -21.77
C ASP A 536 -38.29 -9.13 -23.29
N GLY A 537 -37.13 -8.78 -23.85
CA GLY A 537 -36.87 -8.74 -25.29
C GLY A 537 -36.96 -7.35 -25.92
N ILE A 538 -37.47 -6.35 -25.19
CA ILE A 538 -37.65 -4.97 -25.66
C ILE A 538 -37.18 -3.95 -24.61
N THR A 539 -37.55 -4.16 -23.36
CA THR A 539 -37.22 -3.31 -22.22
C THR A 539 -36.66 -4.12 -21.06
N ALA A 540 -35.80 -3.47 -20.26
CA ALA A 540 -35.24 -4.05 -19.05
C ALA A 540 -35.91 -3.45 -17.81
N THR A 541 -36.24 -4.30 -16.84
CA THR A 541 -36.51 -3.90 -15.45
C THR A 541 -35.36 -4.36 -14.56
N HIS A 542 -34.75 -3.42 -13.86
CA HIS A 542 -33.63 -3.71 -12.96
C HIS A 542 -34.09 -3.96 -11.52
N ASP A 543 -35.27 -3.48 -11.14
CA ASP A 543 -35.87 -3.75 -9.83
C ASP A 543 -35.96 -5.25 -9.59
N TYR A 544 -35.59 -5.67 -8.37
CA TYR A 544 -35.50 -7.09 -7.96
C TYR A 544 -34.49 -7.93 -8.75
N ASN A 545 -33.80 -7.40 -9.76
CA ASN A 545 -32.88 -8.13 -10.65
C ASN A 545 -31.43 -7.64 -10.56
N TRP A 546 -31.21 -6.47 -9.98
CA TRP A 546 -29.92 -5.81 -9.84
C TRP A 546 -29.84 -5.10 -8.50
N HIS A 547 -28.68 -5.16 -7.85
CA HIS A 547 -28.32 -4.33 -6.70
C HIS A 547 -26.85 -3.90 -6.78
N ASP A 548 -26.52 -2.74 -6.23
CA ASP A 548 -25.14 -2.26 -6.12
C ASP A 548 -24.87 -1.90 -4.66
N ALA A 549 -24.06 -2.72 -3.98
CA ALA A 549 -23.76 -2.57 -2.57
C ALA A 549 -22.76 -1.43 -2.26
N TRP A 550 -22.26 -0.76 -3.30
CA TRP A 550 -21.23 0.26 -3.22
C TRP A 550 -21.77 1.65 -3.56
N ASP A 551 -22.29 1.80 -4.77
CA ASP A 551 -22.67 3.10 -5.35
C ASP A 551 -24.20 3.28 -5.48
N ASP A 552 -24.99 2.26 -5.13
CA ASP A 552 -26.44 2.23 -5.27
C ASP A 552 -26.90 2.63 -6.70
N THR A 553 -26.20 2.11 -7.71
CA THR A 553 -26.56 2.35 -9.11
C THR A 553 -27.78 1.53 -9.52
N ALA A 554 -28.73 2.18 -10.20
CA ALA A 554 -29.99 1.55 -10.62
C ALA A 554 -29.86 0.66 -11.87
N VAL A 555 -28.76 0.76 -12.62
CA VAL A 555 -28.53 0.03 -13.88
C VAL A 555 -27.25 -0.77 -13.75
N PRO A 556 -27.24 -2.06 -14.14
CA PRO A 556 -26.03 -2.86 -14.11
C PRO A 556 -24.91 -2.26 -14.94
N PHE A 557 -23.70 -2.30 -14.40
CA PHE A 557 -22.46 -2.03 -15.10
C PHE A 557 -21.35 -2.85 -14.45
N ASP A 558 -20.20 -2.94 -15.09
CA ASP A 558 -19.02 -3.62 -14.58
C ASP A 558 -17.81 -2.69 -14.66
N ASP A 559 -17.11 -2.49 -13.54
CA ASP A 559 -15.96 -1.59 -13.44
C ASP A 559 -14.60 -2.30 -13.46
N ASP A 560 -14.61 -3.63 -13.62
CA ASP A 560 -13.42 -4.48 -13.61
C ASP A 560 -13.47 -5.65 -14.62
N SER A 561 -14.64 -5.92 -15.22
CA SER A 561 -14.95 -7.00 -16.18
C SER A 561 -15.00 -8.43 -15.65
N HIS A 562 -14.49 -8.67 -14.43
CA HIS A 562 -14.44 -10.02 -13.84
C HIS A 562 -15.85 -10.62 -13.68
N GLY A 563 -16.82 -9.83 -13.22
CA GLY A 563 -18.21 -10.26 -13.13
C GLY A 563 -18.82 -10.61 -14.48
N THR A 564 -18.66 -9.76 -15.50
CA THR A 564 -19.12 -10.04 -16.87
C THR A 564 -18.52 -11.34 -17.41
N HIS A 565 -17.21 -11.55 -17.20
CA HIS A 565 -16.51 -12.75 -17.63
C HIS A 565 -17.04 -14.01 -16.92
N THR A 566 -17.22 -13.95 -15.59
CA THR A 566 -17.70 -15.10 -14.81
C THR A 566 -19.14 -15.47 -15.16
N MET A 567 -20.03 -14.49 -15.36
CA MET A 567 -21.40 -14.78 -15.81
C MET A 567 -21.44 -15.35 -17.23
N GLY A 568 -20.52 -14.91 -18.10
CA GLY A 568 -20.31 -15.50 -19.42
C GLY A 568 -19.99 -16.99 -19.36
N ILE A 569 -19.12 -17.41 -18.43
CA ILE A 569 -18.82 -18.84 -18.19
C ILE A 569 -20.06 -19.60 -17.71
N VAL A 570 -20.92 -18.99 -16.89
CA VAL A 570 -22.13 -19.64 -16.40
C VAL A 570 -23.11 -19.92 -17.54
N LEU A 571 -23.44 -18.92 -18.35
CA LEU A 571 -24.62 -18.98 -19.24
C LEU A 571 -24.51 -18.15 -20.53
N GLY A 572 -23.33 -17.62 -20.86
CA GLY A 572 -23.17 -16.78 -22.03
C GLY A 572 -23.54 -17.49 -23.34
N ASP A 573 -24.44 -16.89 -24.10
CA ASP A 573 -24.84 -17.35 -25.44
C ASP A 573 -25.43 -16.18 -26.23
N ASP A 574 -24.91 -15.94 -27.43
CA ASP A 574 -25.32 -14.82 -28.29
C ASP A 574 -26.54 -15.13 -29.17
N GLY A 575 -27.03 -16.38 -29.16
CA GLY A 575 -28.14 -16.83 -30.00
C GLY A 575 -27.82 -16.87 -31.50
N LEU A 576 -26.57 -16.60 -31.89
CA LEU A 576 -26.06 -16.60 -33.27
C LEU A 576 -25.13 -17.80 -33.55
N GLY A 577 -25.07 -18.75 -32.61
CA GLY A 577 -24.26 -19.96 -32.71
C GLY A 577 -22.94 -19.91 -31.94
N HIS A 578 -22.74 -18.90 -31.08
CA HIS A 578 -21.61 -18.86 -30.16
C HIS A 578 -22.07 -19.00 -28.71
N THR A 579 -22.07 -20.24 -28.24
CA THR A 579 -22.33 -20.58 -26.84
C THR A 579 -21.02 -20.70 -26.08
N ILE A 580 -20.83 -19.84 -25.09
CA ILE A 580 -19.62 -19.77 -24.24
C ILE A 580 -19.87 -20.23 -22.79
N GLY A 581 -21.14 -20.29 -22.38
CA GLY A 581 -21.55 -20.68 -21.03
C GLY A 581 -22.01 -22.14 -20.91
N VAL A 582 -21.97 -22.66 -19.69
CA VAL A 582 -22.37 -24.05 -19.37
C VAL A 582 -23.89 -24.25 -19.43
N ALA A 583 -24.67 -23.26 -19.01
CA ALA A 583 -26.12 -23.32 -18.85
C ALA A 583 -26.83 -22.23 -19.67
N PRO A 584 -26.80 -22.28 -21.02
CA PRO A 584 -27.32 -21.22 -21.89
C PRO A 584 -28.85 -21.05 -21.85
N GLY A 585 -29.59 -21.96 -21.20
CA GLY A 585 -31.04 -21.84 -20.99
C GLY A 585 -31.42 -21.19 -19.66
N ALA A 586 -30.46 -20.90 -18.78
CA ALA A 586 -30.70 -20.25 -17.50
C ALA A 586 -30.97 -18.75 -17.66
N ARG A 587 -31.52 -18.13 -16.60
CA ARG A 587 -31.60 -16.68 -16.46
C ARG A 587 -30.63 -16.18 -15.41
N TRP A 588 -30.21 -14.92 -15.50
CA TRP A 588 -29.33 -14.32 -14.50
C TRP A 588 -29.89 -13.06 -13.85
N MET A 589 -29.43 -12.83 -12.62
CA MET A 589 -29.55 -11.59 -11.87
C MET A 589 -28.20 -11.25 -11.25
N GLY A 590 -27.95 -9.98 -10.94
CA GLY A 590 -26.63 -9.52 -10.53
C GLY A 590 -26.66 -8.70 -9.25
N CYS A 591 -25.56 -8.69 -8.52
CA CYS A 591 -25.29 -7.70 -7.51
C CYS A 591 -23.81 -7.29 -7.54
N ARG A 592 -23.50 -6.00 -7.50
CA ARG A 592 -22.11 -5.52 -7.42
C ARG A 592 -21.68 -5.47 -5.95
N ASN A 593 -20.84 -6.41 -5.52
CA ASN A 593 -20.24 -6.42 -4.19
C ASN A 593 -18.76 -6.02 -4.19
N MET A 594 -18.15 -5.85 -5.36
CA MET A 594 -16.77 -5.41 -5.52
C MET A 594 -16.71 -4.10 -6.31
N ARG A 595 -15.95 -3.14 -5.80
CA ARG A 595 -15.61 -1.88 -6.50
C ARG A 595 -14.15 -1.98 -6.92
N ARG A 596 -13.86 -1.92 -8.23
CA ARG A 596 -12.50 -2.08 -8.79
C ARG A 596 -11.82 -3.38 -8.37
N GLY A 597 -12.57 -4.49 -8.29
CA GLY A 597 -12.04 -5.78 -7.86
C GLY A 597 -11.81 -5.92 -6.35
N PHE A 598 -12.29 -4.97 -5.53
CA PHE A 598 -12.22 -5.05 -4.06
C PHE A 598 -13.60 -5.08 -3.42
N GLY A 599 -13.82 -6.03 -2.52
CA GLY A 599 -15.01 -6.05 -1.67
C GLY A 599 -14.69 -5.74 -0.21
N ASN A 600 -15.70 -5.93 0.62
CA ASN A 600 -15.59 -5.96 2.08
C ASN A 600 -16.75 -6.80 2.65
N PRO A 601 -16.67 -7.25 3.92
CA PRO A 601 -17.70 -8.09 4.53
C PRO A 601 -19.12 -7.54 4.42
N ALA A 602 -19.30 -6.21 4.51
CA ALA A 602 -20.62 -5.60 4.32
C ALA A 602 -21.16 -5.79 2.91
N ALA A 603 -20.41 -5.39 1.89
CA ALA A 603 -20.86 -5.46 0.49
C ALA A 603 -21.15 -6.90 0.06
N TYR A 604 -20.34 -7.86 0.53
CA TYR A 604 -20.58 -9.29 0.36
C TYR A 604 -21.91 -9.72 0.99
N THR A 605 -22.12 -9.36 2.25
CA THR A 605 -23.35 -9.71 2.96
C THR A 605 -24.57 -9.02 2.37
N GLU A 606 -24.42 -7.79 1.88
CA GLU A 606 -25.48 -7.01 1.24
C GLU A 606 -26.02 -7.69 -0.01
N CYS A 607 -25.14 -8.16 -0.89
CA CYS A 607 -25.55 -8.91 -2.07
C CYS A 607 -26.17 -10.27 -1.72
N MET A 608 -25.62 -10.96 -0.70
CA MET A 608 -26.24 -12.19 -0.19
C MET A 608 -27.65 -11.93 0.37
N GLU A 609 -27.85 -10.82 1.08
CA GLU A 609 -29.13 -10.40 1.66
C GLU A 609 -30.15 -10.08 0.57
N PHE A 610 -29.72 -9.33 -0.45
CA PHE A 610 -30.51 -9.07 -1.66
C PHE A 610 -30.92 -10.37 -2.35
N PHE A 611 -30.05 -11.39 -2.43
CA PHE A 611 -30.44 -12.65 -3.06
C PHE A 611 -31.41 -13.50 -2.22
N LEU A 612 -31.45 -13.34 -0.88
CA LEU A 612 -32.46 -14.04 -0.09
C LEU A 612 -33.86 -13.51 -0.38
N ALA A 613 -34.03 -12.20 -0.44
CA ALA A 613 -35.29 -11.54 -0.73
C ALA A 613 -35.01 -10.22 -1.50
N PRO A 614 -34.97 -10.26 -2.85
CA PRO A 614 -34.67 -9.07 -3.63
C PRO A 614 -35.67 -7.95 -3.37
N TYR A 615 -35.21 -6.71 -3.52
CA TYR A 615 -36.00 -5.49 -3.31
C TYR A 615 -35.76 -4.52 -4.49
N PRO A 616 -36.65 -3.53 -4.73
CA PRO A 616 -36.46 -2.56 -5.83
C PRO A 616 -35.37 -1.54 -5.49
N HIS A 617 -34.87 -0.81 -6.49
CA HIS A 617 -33.90 0.25 -6.26
C HIS A 617 -34.46 1.31 -5.30
N GLY A 618 -33.70 1.66 -4.26
CA GLY A 618 -34.13 2.56 -3.18
C GLY A 618 -35.17 1.98 -2.20
N GLY A 619 -35.52 0.69 -2.29
CA GLY A 619 -36.41 -0.01 -1.35
C GLY A 619 -35.74 -0.34 -0.01
N ASP A 620 -36.55 -0.58 1.02
CA ASP A 620 -36.09 -1.05 2.33
C ASP A 620 -36.04 -2.59 2.35
N PRO A 621 -34.86 -3.22 2.53
CA PRO A 621 -34.75 -4.67 2.53
C PRO A 621 -35.59 -5.35 3.64
N PHE A 622 -35.94 -4.64 4.72
CA PHE A 622 -36.75 -5.17 5.82
C PHE A 622 -38.25 -5.24 5.51
N SER A 623 -38.76 -4.49 4.52
CA SER A 623 -40.20 -4.44 4.19
C SER A 623 -40.53 -4.72 2.73
N ASP A 624 -39.60 -4.41 1.83
CA ASP A 624 -39.80 -4.49 0.38
C ASP A 624 -39.14 -5.74 -0.24
N GLY A 625 -38.51 -6.58 0.58
CA GLY A 625 -37.91 -7.84 0.16
C GLY A 625 -38.97 -8.85 -0.28
N ASP A 626 -38.76 -9.46 -1.45
CA ASP A 626 -39.69 -10.42 -2.05
C ASP A 626 -38.98 -11.72 -2.46
N VAL A 627 -39.21 -12.76 -1.66
CA VAL A 627 -38.59 -14.09 -1.82
C VAL A 627 -38.93 -14.79 -3.14
N ARG A 628 -40.00 -14.37 -3.83
CA ARG A 628 -40.37 -14.93 -5.15
C ARG A 628 -39.31 -14.63 -6.22
N TYR A 629 -38.52 -13.58 -6.00
CA TYR A 629 -37.40 -13.21 -6.86
C TYR A 629 -36.07 -13.83 -6.40
N ALA A 630 -36.02 -14.67 -5.36
CA ALA A 630 -34.78 -15.30 -4.93
C ALA A 630 -34.21 -16.24 -6.02
N PRO A 631 -32.88 -16.24 -6.28
CA PRO A 631 -32.24 -17.12 -7.24
C PRO A 631 -32.16 -18.57 -6.73
N HIS A 632 -31.84 -19.48 -7.61
CA HIS A 632 -31.63 -20.89 -7.25
C HIS A 632 -30.18 -21.15 -6.84
N VAL A 633 -29.25 -20.51 -7.54
CA VAL A 633 -27.80 -20.67 -7.36
C VAL A 633 -27.16 -19.29 -7.27
N ILE A 634 -26.18 -19.13 -6.40
CA ILE A 634 -25.30 -17.95 -6.34
C ILE A 634 -23.90 -18.40 -6.75
N ASN A 635 -23.39 -17.81 -7.83
CA ASN A 635 -21.98 -17.94 -8.24
C ASN A 635 -21.12 -16.93 -7.48
N ASN A 636 -20.06 -17.42 -6.83
CA ASN A 636 -19.10 -16.62 -6.09
C ASN A 636 -17.68 -16.96 -6.56
N SER A 637 -17.10 -16.05 -7.33
CA SER A 637 -15.75 -16.20 -7.93
C SER A 637 -14.68 -15.40 -7.19
N TRP A 638 -14.91 -15.06 -5.92
CA TRP A 638 -14.00 -14.23 -5.11
C TRP A 638 -13.77 -14.83 -3.72
N GLY A 639 -12.80 -14.28 -3.00
CA GLY A 639 -12.50 -14.63 -1.61
C GLY A 639 -12.71 -13.44 -0.69
N CYS A 640 -12.71 -13.69 0.62
CA CYS A 640 -12.82 -12.66 1.65
C CYS A 640 -11.50 -12.63 2.46
N PRO A 641 -10.44 -11.99 1.96
CA PRO A 641 -9.14 -11.95 2.62
C PRO A 641 -9.08 -10.93 3.76
N ASP A 642 -8.10 -11.08 4.66
CA ASP A 642 -7.93 -10.21 5.82
C ASP A 642 -7.80 -8.71 5.45
N PHE A 643 -7.17 -8.40 4.30
CA PHE A 643 -6.99 -7.00 3.85
C PHE A 643 -8.30 -6.31 3.44
N GLU A 644 -9.37 -7.08 3.21
CA GLU A 644 -10.73 -6.57 3.00
C GLU A 644 -11.53 -6.48 4.30
N GLY A 645 -10.92 -6.77 5.45
CA GLY A 645 -11.57 -6.73 6.76
C GLY A 645 -12.22 -8.05 7.17
N CYS A 646 -12.00 -9.11 6.41
CA CYS A 646 -12.53 -10.43 6.68
C CYS A 646 -11.73 -11.17 7.76
N ARG A 647 -12.41 -12.11 8.39
CA ARG A 647 -11.86 -13.23 9.19
C ARG A 647 -12.47 -14.54 8.64
N PRO A 648 -11.86 -15.72 8.88
CA PRO A 648 -12.31 -16.98 8.29
C PRO A 648 -13.83 -17.25 8.38
N ASP A 649 -14.48 -16.84 9.47
CA ASP A 649 -15.89 -17.15 9.74
C ASP A 649 -16.85 -15.97 9.54
N THR A 650 -16.36 -14.86 8.97
CA THR A 650 -17.13 -13.60 8.89
C THR A 650 -18.43 -13.76 8.12
N LEU A 651 -18.40 -14.47 6.99
CA LEU A 651 -19.56 -14.67 6.12
C LEU A 651 -20.31 -15.97 6.42
N ARG A 652 -19.85 -16.78 7.38
CA ARG A 652 -20.44 -18.10 7.67
C ARG A 652 -21.95 -18.03 7.97
N PRO A 653 -22.45 -17.10 8.80
CA PRO A 653 -23.89 -17.03 9.09
C PRO A 653 -24.73 -16.75 7.85
N ALA A 654 -24.26 -15.89 6.94
CA ALA A 654 -24.96 -15.62 5.67
C ALA A 654 -25.04 -16.87 4.79
N VAL A 655 -23.93 -17.61 4.66
CA VAL A 655 -23.90 -18.86 3.87
C VAL A 655 -24.82 -19.92 4.47
N GLU A 656 -24.83 -20.07 5.80
CA GLU A 656 -25.71 -21.01 6.50
C GLU A 656 -27.19 -20.63 6.34
N ALA A 657 -27.53 -19.35 6.41
CA ALA A 657 -28.88 -18.84 6.21
C ALA A 657 -29.38 -19.08 4.77
N LEU A 658 -28.58 -18.74 3.76
CA LEU A 658 -28.91 -19.00 2.35
C LEU A 658 -29.08 -20.50 2.09
N ARG A 659 -28.23 -21.34 2.69
CA ARG A 659 -28.35 -22.80 2.60
C ARG A 659 -29.64 -23.31 3.23
N ALA A 660 -29.99 -22.83 4.43
CA ALA A 660 -31.23 -23.20 5.12
C ALA A 660 -32.46 -22.79 4.31
N ALA A 661 -32.40 -21.63 3.65
CA ALA A 661 -33.44 -21.12 2.77
C ALA A 661 -33.53 -21.86 1.41
N GLY A 662 -32.59 -22.77 1.11
CA GLY A 662 -32.58 -23.59 -0.11
C GLY A 662 -31.93 -22.92 -1.33
N ILE A 663 -31.07 -21.91 -1.12
CA ILE A 663 -30.26 -21.28 -2.17
C ILE A 663 -28.87 -21.91 -2.17
N MET A 664 -28.44 -22.43 -3.31
CA MET A 664 -27.12 -23.06 -3.44
C MET A 664 -26.04 -22.02 -3.69
N MET A 665 -25.03 -21.93 -2.81
CA MET A 665 -23.83 -21.12 -3.05
C MET A 665 -22.70 -21.98 -3.61
N VAL A 666 -22.09 -21.53 -4.72
CA VAL A 666 -20.90 -22.14 -5.34
C VAL A 666 -19.75 -21.15 -5.23
N VAL A 667 -18.65 -21.55 -4.61
CA VAL A 667 -17.54 -20.65 -4.23
C VAL A 667 -16.23 -21.17 -4.79
N SER A 668 -15.38 -20.28 -5.32
CA SER A 668 -14.02 -20.63 -5.75
C SER A 668 -13.13 -21.01 -4.55
N VAL A 669 -12.15 -21.89 -4.78
CA VAL A 669 -11.27 -22.40 -3.70
C VAL A 669 -10.06 -21.47 -3.41
N GLY A 670 -9.80 -20.50 -4.27
CA GLY A 670 -8.62 -19.63 -4.25
C GLY A 670 -7.52 -20.02 -5.25
N ASN A 671 -6.65 -19.07 -5.60
CA ASN A 671 -5.67 -19.19 -6.70
C ASN A 671 -4.20 -19.29 -6.23
N ASP A 672 -3.95 -19.41 -4.92
CA ASP A 672 -2.60 -19.37 -4.36
C ASP A 672 -1.81 -20.70 -4.49
N GLY A 673 -2.45 -21.75 -5.00
CA GLY A 673 -1.87 -23.09 -5.12
C GLY A 673 -1.71 -23.81 -3.76
N PRO A 674 -1.31 -25.10 -3.76
CA PRO A 674 -0.97 -25.80 -2.52
C PRO A 674 0.35 -25.24 -1.94
N ALA A 675 0.31 -24.84 -0.67
CA ALA A 675 1.45 -24.33 0.09
C ALA A 675 2.50 -25.41 0.45
#